data_AF-A0A8T2STX6-F1
#
_entry.id   AF-A0A8T2STX6-F1
#
_cell.length_a   1.000
_cell.length_b   1.000
_cell.length_c   1.000
_cell.angle_alpha   90.00
_cell.angle_beta   90.00
_cell.angle_gamma   90.00
#
_symmetry.space_group_name_H-M   'P 1'
#
loop_
_entity.id
_entity.type
_entity.pdbx_description
1 polymer ?
#
loop_
_entity_poly.entity_id
_entity_poly.type
_entity_poly.pdbx_seq_one_letter_code
_entity_poly.pdbx_strand_id
1 'polypeptide(L)'
;MNRVLVEENESLSKQAIQLVLQNQKIRKQLKQLHCHESSVKLDQNGLSSTENSSDSVVTNIMNHQTLQLPRDAGPLRLAAIAEETLTEFLAKATGTAVEWIQMPGMKPGPDSIGIVAVSDGSNGIAARACGLVGLDPAKIVELLKNRPLWLSDCRRMEVVGTCTSTSGGMVELLYMQFYAPTTLAMPRDFYTLRYTTVLDDCNVVVCERSLPLSHGDPVLPPPDQFVRAKMHSSGYLIRPYGGVGSIVYLVDHMDLQPETVPEVLRPLYESSPVLAQRVTMGAMRYLRTVAHDVDGDSSPVRGLQPAVIRTLTQRMARGFNEAINCLSDDGWSSMPSDGMDDVTIAVNTYPVSRISQGQFLFCDRLPAASDGVLCAKTSMLLQNVPPALLIRFLREHRSEWADLEVCTDIAASLGHAPLASRRGVSCYGSAPLLLSHSPEQRELLELLQMDSPTVFQDGGFYAKDNFLLQLCTGLDEASVGASAQLVFAPVSVSVSEDMPLVSSGFRVVPLDSSLANEHEMARTLDLASVLESGGRIISPSADKGPTCPMRSILTIAFQFPCEIQTFECVATLARKYVRTVVASILRVAMALASNLSPPADLKQTPGTPELLILVQRMLQSYESHFGIELLKGHSESIDTLFKLLWHHPDAILCCIVKASPELIFANQSGLDMLETSSNELQTLDWQKMLDENERKSFCTELDEVLQRGFAYLPRGVRISATGRVATFERGVAWKVHSEMPECLAYMFVKWSF
;
A
#
# COMPACT_ATOMS: atom_id res chain seq x y z
N MET A 1 -37.97 9.55 -20.76
CA MET A 1 -36.57 9.38 -21.21
C MET A 1 -35.78 8.49 -20.26
N ASN A 2 -35.60 8.85 -18.98
CA ASN A 2 -34.90 7.99 -17.99
C ASN A 2 -35.49 6.58 -17.81
N ARG A 3 -36.83 6.43 -17.80
CA ARG A 3 -37.47 5.12 -17.64
C ARG A 3 -37.22 4.18 -18.83
N VAL A 4 -37.22 4.73 -20.04
CA VAL A 4 -36.94 3.97 -21.28
C VAL A 4 -35.48 3.51 -21.29
N LEU A 5 -34.56 4.36 -20.85
CA LEU A 5 -33.15 3.98 -20.71
C LEU A 5 -32.95 2.89 -19.65
N VAL A 6 -33.67 2.90 -18.54
CA VAL A 6 -33.61 1.84 -17.52
C VAL A 6 -34.14 0.51 -18.08
N GLU A 7 -35.27 0.54 -18.78
CA GLU A 7 -35.87 -0.65 -19.40
C GLU A 7 -34.98 -1.22 -20.53
N GLU A 8 -34.33 -0.37 -21.31
CA GLU A 8 -33.38 -0.75 -22.35
C GLU A 8 -32.08 -1.34 -21.75
N ASN A 9 -31.60 -0.76 -20.65
CA ASN A 9 -30.41 -1.26 -19.94
C ASN A 9 -30.68 -2.62 -19.27
N GLU A 10 -31.88 -2.83 -18.72
CA GLU A 10 -32.30 -4.16 -18.23
C GLU A 10 -32.40 -5.19 -19.35
N SER A 11 -32.93 -4.80 -20.52
CA SER A 11 -33.02 -5.67 -21.70
C SER A 11 -31.63 -6.06 -22.22
N LEU A 12 -30.71 -5.09 -22.33
CA LEU A 12 -29.33 -5.32 -22.73
C LEU A 12 -28.57 -6.18 -21.71
N SER A 13 -28.82 -5.99 -20.41
CA SER A 13 -28.26 -6.82 -19.34
C SER A 13 -28.70 -8.28 -19.48
N LYS A 14 -29.99 -8.53 -19.76
CA LYS A 14 -30.52 -9.89 -20.00
C LYS A 14 -29.90 -10.53 -21.25
N GLN A 15 -29.73 -9.78 -22.33
CA GLN A 15 -29.06 -10.27 -23.54
C GLN A 15 -27.57 -10.58 -23.29
N ALA A 16 -26.88 -9.75 -22.53
CA ALA A 16 -25.49 -9.98 -22.15
C ALA A 16 -25.33 -11.29 -21.35
N ILE A 17 -26.20 -11.54 -20.38
CA ILE A 17 -26.22 -12.79 -19.60
C ILE A 17 -26.47 -14.00 -20.52
N GLN A 18 -27.41 -13.90 -21.46
CA GLN A 18 -27.71 -14.97 -22.41
C GLN A 18 -26.51 -15.28 -23.33
N LEU A 19 -25.80 -14.25 -23.81
CA LEU A 19 -24.60 -14.40 -24.62
C LEU A 19 -23.44 -15.00 -23.83
N VAL A 20 -23.28 -14.66 -22.54
CA VAL A 20 -22.29 -15.28 -21.65
C VAL A 20 -22.56 -16.77 -21.48
N LEU A 21 -23.83 -17.15 -21.27
CA LEU A 21 -24.24 -18.56 -21.16
C LEU A 21 -24.02 -19.34 -22.47
N GLN A 22 -24.33 -18.72 -23.62
CA GLN A 22 -24.05 -19.33 -24.93
C GLN A 22 -22.55 -19.50 -25.17
N ASN A 23 -21.74 -18.48 -24.85
CA ASN A 23 -20.28 -18.57 -24.96
C ASN A 23 -19.71 -19.68 -24.06
N GLN A 24 -20.23 -19.85 -22.84
CA GLN A 24 -19.84 -20.96 -21.98
C GLN A 24 -20.21 -22.32 -22.60
N LYS A 25 -21.38 -22.44 -23.23
CA LYS A 25 -21.81 -23.68 -23.91
C LYS A 25 -20.92 -24.01 -25.12
N ILE A 26 -20.59 -23.02 -25.94
CA ILE A 26 -19.67 -23.18 -27.09
C ILE A 26 -18.27 -23.56 -26.60
N ARG A 27 -17.78 -22.93 -25.52
CA ARG A 27 -16.49 -23.28 -24.90
C ARG A 27 -16.46 -24.72 -24.37
N LYS A 28 -17.56 -25.21 -23.78
CA LYS A 28 -17.69 -26.63 -23.38
C LYS A 28 -17.66 -27.57 -24.58
N GLN A 29 -18.30 -27.21 -25.68
CA GLN A 29 -18.28 -27.99 -26.93
C GLN A 29 -16.88 -28.01 -27.58
N LEU A 30 -16.17 -26.88 -27.59
CA LEU A 30 -14.79 -26.79 -28.09
C LEU A 30 -13.80 -27.61 -27.23
N LYS A 31 -13.95 -27.62 -25.91
CA LYS A 31 -13.16 -28.48 -25.01
C LYS A 31 -13.41 -29.97 -25.28
N GLN A 32 -14.65 -30.38 -25.56
CA GLN A 32 -14.98 -31.76 -25.93
C GLN A 32 -14.36 -32.17 -27.28
N LEU A 33 -14.28 -31.26 -28.25
CA LEU A 33 -13.62 -31.51 -29.54
C LEU A 33 -12.09 -31.63 -29.41
N HIS A 34 -11.45 -30.83 -28.55
CA HIS A 34 -10.02 -30.91 -28.28
C HIS A 34 -9.58 -32.21 -27.56
N CYS A 35 -10.45 -32.83 -26.76
CA CYS A 35 -10.18 -34.13 -26.13
C CYS A 35 -10.18 -35.30 -27.13
N HIS A 36 -10.74 -35.13 -28.34
CA HIS A 36 -10.74 -36.18 -29.36
C HIS A 36 -9.49 -36.15 -30.26
N GLU A 37 -8.86 -35.00 -30.46
CA GLU A 37 -7.65 -34.88 -31.28
C GLU A 37 -6.36 -35.35 -30.57
N SER A 38 -6.31 -35.26 -29.24
CA SER A 38 -5.14 -35.66 -28.43
C SER A 38 -4.99 -37.18 -28.26
N SER A 39 -6.04 -37.97 -28.51
CA SER A 39 -6.01 -39.44 -28.43
C SER A 39 -5.39 -40.12 -29.66
N VAL A 40 -5.17 -39.40 -30.78
CA VAL A 40 -4.71 -40.02 -32.06
C VAL A 40 -3.21 -39.84 -32.30
N LYS A 41 -2.51 -39.03 -31.49
CA LYS A 41 -1.07 -38.70 -31.72
C LYS A 41 -0.07 -39.42 -30.82
N LEU A 42 -0.49 -40.35 -29.96
CA LEU A 42 0.38 -40.97 -28.95
C LEU A 42 0.94 -42.37 -29.32
N ASP A 43 0.96 -42.76 -30.60
CA ASP A 43 1.42 -44.10 -31.02
C ASP A 43 2.57 -44.12 -32.05
N GLN A 44 3.25 -43.00 -32.32
CA GLN A 44 4.43 -43.01 -33.20
C GLN A 44 5.53 -42.05 -32.70
N ASN A 45 6.48 -42.59 -31.92
CA ASN A 45 7.92 -42.47 -32.18
C ASN A 45 8.73 -43.05 -31.02
N GLY A 46 9.20 -44.28 -31.20
CA GLY A 46 10.24 -44.91 -30.40
C GLY A 46 11.58 -44.92 -31.13
N LEU A 47 12.66 -44.74 -30.36
CA LEU A 47 14.07 -45.14 -30.59
C LEU A 47 14.89 -44.35 -31.62
N SER A 48 15.92 -43.62 -31.16
CA SER A 48 17.30 -44.15 -31.11
C SER A 48 18.32 -43.11 -30.61
N SER A 49 19.10 -43.52 -29.61
CA SER A 49 20.30 -42.92 -29.04
C SER A 49 21.52 -42.96 -29.97
N THR A 50 22.38 -41.95 -29.91
CA THR A 50 23.85 -42.13 -30.01
C THR A 50 24.59 -40.98 -29.33
N GLU A 51 25.54 -41.39 -28.48
CA GLU A 51 26.54 -40.61 -27.76
C GLU A 51 27.61 -40.04 -28.70
N ASN A 52 28.31 -38.96 -28.28
CA ASN A 52 29.76 -38.77 -28.48
C ASN A 52 30.31 -37.48 -27.81
N SER A 53 30.83 -37.67 -26.59
CA SER A 53 32.07 -37.17 -25.95
C SER A 53 33.05 -36.19 -26.65
N SER A 54 33.43 -35.14 -25.85
CA SER A 54 34.76 -34.53 -25.53
C SER A 54 35.64 -33.85 -26.59
N ASP A 55 36.11 -32.60 -26.38
CA ASP A 55 37.29 -32.23 -25.56
C ASP A 55 37.76 -30.75 -25.78
N SER A 56 38.46 -30.22 -24.77
CA SER A 56 38.91 -28.83 -24.55
C SER A 56 40.05 -28.29 -25.45
N VAL A 57 40.11 -26.96 -25.68
CA VAL A 57 41.37 -26.15 -25.69
C VAL A 57 41.09 -24.68 -25.29
N VAL A 58 41.87 -24.18 -24.32
CA VAL A 58 41.94 -22.79 -23.83
C VAL A 58 42.72 -21.89 -24.80
N THR A 59 42.26 -20.67 -25.09
CA THR A 59 43.13 -19.48 -25.20
C THR A 59 42.34 -18.17 -25.01
N ASN A 60 42.74 -17.40 -24.01
CA ASN A 60 42.34 -16.03 -23.74
C ASN A 60 42.88 -15.07 -24.81
N ILE A 61 42.03 -14.25 -25.44
CA ILE A 61 42.38 -12.89 -25.88
C ILE A 61 41.15 -11.98 -25.70
N MET A 62 41.28 -11.03 -24.78
CA MET A 62 40.44 -9.85 -24.59
C MET A 62 40.39 -9.02 -25.89
N ASN A 63 39.20 -8.73 -26.41
CA ASN A 63 38.97 -7.60 -27.32
C ASN A 63 37.53 -7.10 -27.15
N HIS A 64 37.40 -5.80 -26.93
CA HIS A 64 36.14 -5.07 -26.81
C HIS A 64 35.20 -5.35 -27.99
N GLN A 65 34.10 -6.05 -27.74
CA GLN A 65 33.06 -6.33 -28.73
C GLN A 65 31.94 -5.30 -28.60
N THR A 66 31.78 -4.51 -29.65
CA THR A 66 30.49 -3.94 -30.05
C THR A 66 29.43 -5.04 -30.05
N LEU A 67 28.32 -4.82 -29.32
CA LEU A 67 27.16 -5.73 -29.28
C LEU A 67 26.62 -5.95 -30.70
N GLN A 68 27.09 -7.01 -31.37
CA GLN A 68 26.52 -7.50 -32.60
C GLN A 68 25.34 -8.42 -32.27
N LEU A 69 24.18 -8.11 -32.84
CA LEU A 69 22.99 -8.95 -32.88
C LEU A 69 23.39 -10.40 -33.24
N PRO A 70 22.87 -11.45 -32.58
CA PRO A 70 23.12 -12.82 -33.00
C PRO A 70 22.69 -12.98 -34.46
N ARG A 71 23.59 -13.52 -35.29
CA ARG A 71 23.47 -13.63 -36.76
C ARG A 71 22.29 -14.50 -37.24
N ASP A 72 21.46 -15.02 -36.34
CA ASP A 72 20.39 -16.00 -36.61
C ASP A 72 18.96 -15.47 -36.46
N ALA A 73 18.76 -14.22 -36.01
CA ALA A 73 17.43 -13.59 -35.95
C ALA A 73 17.26 -12.53 -37.05
N GLY A 74 17.17 -12.97 -38.31
CA GLY A 74 16.93 -12.07 -39.44
C GLY A 74 15.65 -11.24 -39.28
N PRO A 75 15.56 -10.03 -39.87
CA PRO A 75 14.40 -9.12 -39.75
C PRO A 75 13.05 -9.79 -40.08
N LEU A 76 13.05 -10.75 -41.02
CA LEU A 76 11.87 -11.53 -41.39
C LEU A 76 11.35 -12.42 -40.25
N ARG A 77 12.26 -13.00 -39.45
CA ARG A 77 11.90 -13.83 -38.29
C ARG A 77 11.30 -12.98 -37.17
N LEU A 78 11.88 -11.80 -36.93
CA LEU A 78 11.36 -10.84 -35.96
C LEU A 78 9.99 -10.31 -36.36
N ALA A 79 9.78 -10.03 -37.65
CA ALA A 79 8.46 -9.64 -38.18
C ALA A 79 7.42 -10.77 -37.98
N ALA A 80 7.77 -12.03 -38.25
CA ALA A 80 6.86 -13.15 -38.01
C ALA A 80 6.48 -13.29 -36.53
N ILE A 81 7.46 -13.15 -35.61
CA ILE A 81 7.22 -13.14 -34.16
C ILE A 81 6.31 -11.97 -33.78
N ALA A 82 6.47 -10.80 -34.40
CA ALA A 82 5.67 -9.61 -34.16
C ALA A 82 4.18 -9.83 -34.54
N GLU A 83 3.94 -10.37 -35.74
CA GLU A 83 2.57 -10.67 -36.22
C GLU A 83 1.88 -11.74 -35.36
N GLU A 84 2.60 -12.81 -34.97
CA GLU A 84 2.07 -13.81 -34.05
C GLU A 84 1.71 -13.18 -32.69
N THR A 85 2.60 -12.32 -32.16
CA THR A 85 2.37 -11.59 -30.90
C THR A 85 1.11 -10.72 -30.99
N LEU A 86 0.90 -10.03 -32.12
CA LEU A 86 -0.29 -9.22 -32.35
C LEU A 86 -1.57 -10.07 -32.26
N THR A 87 -1.59 -11.21 -32.94
CA THR A 87 -2.78 -12.10 -32.95
C THR A 87 -3.13 -12.61 -31.55
N GLU A 88 -2.12 -13.09 -30.80
CA GLU A 88 -2.31 -13.59 -29.43
C GLU A 88 -2.74 -12.46 -28.48
N PHE A 89 -2.11 -11.28 -28.60
CA PHE A 89 -2.46 -10.11 -27.81
C PHE A 89 -3.92 -9.68 -28.03
N LEU A 90 -4.37 -9.58 -29.28
CA LEU A 90 -5.74 -9.20 -29.59
C LEU A 90 -6.76 -10.20 -29.02
N ALA A 91 -6.44 -11.49 -29.04
CA ALA A 91 -7.29 -12.51 -28.43
C ALA A 91 -7.38 -12.36 -26.90
N LYS A 92 -6.27 -11.98 -26.22
CA LYS A 92 -6.29 -11.66 -24.78
C LYS A 92 -7.06 -10.36 -24.49
N ALA A 93 -6.80 -9.31 -25.26
CA ALA A 93 -7.40 -7.98 -25.08
C ALA A 93 -8.92 -7.98 -25.33
N THR A 94 -9.41 -8.85 -26.21
CA THR A 94 -10.85 -9.05 -26.45
C THR A 94 -11.50 -10.06 -25.50
N GLY A 95 -10.72 -10.80 -24.72
CA GLY A 95 -11.22 -11.75 -23.71
C GLY A 95 -11.53 -13.16 -24.25
N THR A 96 -10.96 -13.54 -25.39
CA THR A 96 -11.19 -14.84 -26.03
C THR A 96 -10.12 -15.88 -25.68
N ALA A 97 -8.91 -15.47 -25.27
CA ALA A 97 -7.78 -16.37 -25.03
C ALA A 97 -7.52 -16.76 -23.57
N VAL A 98 -7.95 -15.96 -22.58
CA VAL A 98 -7.66 -16.19 -21.15
C VAL A 98 -8.97 -16.19 -20.36
N GLU A 99 -9.05 -17.05 -19.35
CA GLU A 99 -10.15 -17.06 -18.39
C GLU A 99 -9.96 -15.91 -17.39
N TRP A 100 -10.72 -14.85 -17.61
CA TRP A 100 -10.66 -13.62 -16.83
C TRP A 100 -11.66 -13.65 -15.69
N ILE A 101 -11.19 -13.47 -14.46
CA ILE A 101 -12.01 -13.25 -13.27
C ILE A 101 -11.92 -11.78 -12.88
N GLN A 102 -13.07 -11.15 -12.61
CA GLN A 102 -13.09 -9.76 -12.16
C GLN A 102 -12.32 -9.59 -10.85
N MET A 103 -11.52 -8.52 -10.76
CA MET A 103 -10.74 -8.22 -9.57
C MET A 103 -11.64 -8.03 -8.33
N PRO A 104 -11.39 -8.75 -7.22
CA PRO A 104 -12.13 -8.58 -5.97
C PRO A 104 -12.02 -7.14 -5.43
N GLY A 105 -13.08 -6.66 -4.78
CA GLY A 105 -13.11 -5.34 -4.14
C GLY A 105 -13.33 -4.15 -5.08
N MET A 106 -13.51 -4.38 -6.39
CA MET A 106 -13.86 -3.31 -7.33
C MET A 106 -15.32 -2.86 -7.17
N LYS A 107 -15.53 -1.60 -6.77
CA LYS A 107 -16.85 -0.96 -6.75
C LYS A 107 -17.06 -0.20 -8.07
N PRO A 108 -18.16 -0.45 -8.81
CA PRO A 108 -18.48 0.34 -10.00
C PRO A 108 -18.84 1.78 -9.59
N GLY A 109 -18.33 2.75 -10.34
CA GLY A 109 -18.57 4.19 -10.10
C GLY A 109 -17.90 5.08 -11.15
N PRO A 110 -18.27 6.36 -11.22
CA PRO A 110 -17.70 7.32 -12.18
C PRO A 110 -16.16 7.44 -12.04
N ASP A 111 -15.63 7.29 -10.83
CA ASP A 111 -14.19 7.37 -10.54
C ASP A 111 -13.47 6.00 -10.65
N SER A 112 -14.18 4.93 -11.00
CA SER A 112 -13.59 3.58 -11.07
C SER A 112 -12.57 3.46 -12.20
N ILE A 113 -11.47 2.71 -11.99
CA ILE A 113 -10.36 2.46 -12.96
C ILE A 113 -10.83 1.75 -14.27
N GLY A 114 -12.12 1.42 -14.33
CA GLY A 114 -12.73 0.62 -15.37
C GLY A 114 -12.83 -0.83 -14.93
N ILE A 115 -13.02 -1.73 -15.88
CA ILE A 115 -13.14 -3.16 -15.59
C ILE A 115 -11.73 -3.73 -15.52
N VAL A 116 -11.35 -4.23 -14.35
CA VAL A 116 -10.09 -4.94 -14.13
C VAL A 116 -10.39 -6.41 -13.87
N ALA A 117 -9.67 -7.29 -14.56
CA ALA A 117 -9.76 -8.72 -14.42
C ALA A 117 -8.36 -9.34 -14.33
N VAL A 118 -8.27 -10.48 -13.67
CA VAL A 118 -7.05 -11.27 -13.50
C VAL A 118 -7.26 -12.67 -14.05
N SER A 119 -6.18 -13.32 -14.45
CA SER A 119 -6.25 -14.72 -14.85
C SER A 119 -6.43 -15.64 -13.65
N ASP A 120 -7.13 -16.74 -13.91
CA ASP A 120 -7.18 -17.90 -13.03
C ASP A 120 -6.52 -19.09 -13.75
N GLY A 121 -5.52 -19.71 -13.12
CA GLY A 121 -4.84 -20.90 -13.65
C GLY A 121 -4.10 -20.73 -14.99
N SER A 122 -3.69 -19.51 -15.38
CA SER A 122 -2.83 -19.31 -16.56
C SER A 122 -1.38 -19.73 -16.29
N ASN A 123 -0.63 -20.03 -17.35
CA ASN A 123 0.82 -20.19 -17.25
C ASN A 123 1.48 -18.83 -17.00
N GLY A 124 1.87 -18.57 -15.76
CA GLY A 124 2.30 -17.24 -15.30
C GLY A 124 1.12 -16.37 -14.82
N ILE A 125 1.44 -15.13 -14.49
CA ILE A 125 0.49 -14.15 -13.95
C ILE A 125 -0.04 -13.24 -15.06
N ALA A 126 -1.34 -12.97 -15.06
CA ALA A 126 -1.92 -12.08 -16.04
C ALA A 126 -3.04 -11.19 -15.49
N ALA A 127 -3.09 -9.97 -16.00
CA ALA A 127 -4.05 -8.95 -15.65
C ALA A 127 -4.52 -8.22 -16.92
N ARG A 128 -5.77 -7.79 -16.91
CA ARG A 128 -6.41 -7.03 -17.98
C ARG A 128 -7.20 -5.88 -17.39
N ALA A 129 -7.07 -4.69 -17.97
CA ALA A 129 -7.90 -3.55 -17.64
C ALA A 129 -8.52 -2.95 -18.90
N CYS A 130 -9.72 -2.40 -18.77
CA CYS A 130 -10.39 -1.63 -19.81
C CYS A 130 -11.05 -0.40 -19.22
N GLY A 131 -10.77 0.78 -19.78
CA GLY A 131 -11.40 2.02 -19.36
C GLY A 131 -11.28 3.15 -20.39
N LEU A 132 -12.13 4.17 -20.22
CA LEU A 132 -12.08 5.41 -21.01
C LEU A 132 -11.02 6.36 -20.44
N VAL A 133 -10.26 7.00 -21.32
CA VAL A 133 -9.24 8.00 -20.99
C VAL A 133 -9.43 9.21 -21.91
N GLY A 134 -9.45 10.42 -21.35
CA GLY A 134 -9.58 11.70 -22.08
C GLY A 134 -8.32 12.12 -22.86
N LEU A 135 -7.65 11.19 -23.54
CA LEU A 135 -6.43 11.46 -24.31
C LEU A 135 -6.54 10.86 -25.71
N ASP A 136 -5.85 11.49 -26.67
CA ASP A 136 -5.74 10.96 -28.03
C ASP A 136 -4.85 9.70 -28.09
N PRO A 137 -5.04 8.82 -29.09
CA PRO A 137 -4.27 7.59 -29.17
C PRO A 137 -2.75 7.79 -29.27
N ALA A 138 -2.28 8.84 -29.95
CA ALA A 138 -0.85 9.07 -30.12
C ALA A 138 -0.20 9.46 -28.79
N LYS A 139 -0.85 10.32 -28.00
CA LYS A 139 -0.39 10.70 -26.66
C LYS A 139 -0.40 9.51 -25.71
N ILE A 140 -1.40 8.64 -25.76
CA ILE A 140 -1.44 7.42 -24.93
C ILE A 140 -0.26 6.50 -25.27
N VAL A 141 0.04 6.30 -26.56
CA VAL A 141 1.21 5.51 -26.98
C VAL A 141 2.51 6.11 -26.46
N GLU A 142 2.70 7.43 -26.59
CA GLU A 142 3.88 8.14 -26.10
C GLU A 142 4.07 7.93 -24.59
N LEU A 143 3.00 8.11 -23.80
CA LEU A 143 3.01 7.97 -22.35
C LEU A 143 3.26 6.53 -21.90
N LEU A 144 2.57 5.55 -22.48
CA LEU A 144 2.70 4.15 -22.07
C LEU A 144 4.01 3.51 -22.53
N LYS A 145 4.56 3.91 -23.69
CA LYS A 145 5.87 3.42 -24.13
C LYS A 145 6.96 3.78 -23.14
N ASN A 146 6.89 4.94 -22.47
CA ASN A 146 7.90 5.38 -21.51
C ASN A 146 7.59 4.90 -20.08
N ARG A 147 7.71 3.58 -19.84
CA ARG A 147 7.46 2.95 -18.53
C ARG A 147 8.18 3.62 -17.35
N PRO A 148 9.46 4.04 -17.46
CA PRO A 148 10.15 4.72 -16.38
C PRO A 148 9.48 6.02 -15.86
N LEU A 149 8.55 6.63 -16.60
CA LEU A 149 7.85 7.84 -16.14
C LEU A 149 6.73 7.55 -15.13
N TRP A 150 6.10 6.38 -15.23
CA TRP A 150 4.87 6.07 -14.47
C TRP A 150 5.00 4.82 -13.59
N LEU A 151 5.93 3.92 -13.93
CA LEU A 151 6.18 2.69 -13.20
C LEU A 151 7.46 2.85 -12.38
N SER A 152 7.32 3.16 -11.09
CA SER A 152 8.44 3.33 -10.15
C SER A 152 9.34 2.10 -10.03
N ASP A 153 8.79 0.91 -10.31
CA ASP A 153 9.51 -0.37 -10.28
C ASP A 153 10.38 -0.58 -11.52
N CYS A 154 10.12 0.16 -12.62
CA CYS A 154 10.95 0.12 -13.82
C CYS A 154 12.18 1.01 -13.62
N ARG A 155 13.35 0.37 -13.47
CA ARG A 155 14.65 1.03 -13.30
C ARG A 155 15.11 1.67 -14.61
N ARG A 156 15.14 0.89 -15.68
CA ARG A 156 15.68 1.28 -16.99
C ARG A 156 14.91 0.58 -18.09
N MET A 157 14.76 1.27 -19.20
CA MET A 157 14.28 0.73 -20.47
C MET A 157 15.15 1.30 -21.59
N GLU A 158 15.66 0.43 -22.45
CA GLU A 158 16.52 0.80 -23.57
C GLU A 158 16.06 0.10 -24.85
N VAL A 159 16.05 0.84 -25.95
CA VAL A 159 15.79 0.29 -27.28
C VAL A 159 17.12 -0.19 -27.87
N VAL A 160 17.29 -1.50 -27.96
CA VAL A 160 18.52 -2.16 -28.43
C VAL A 160 18.57 -2.24 -29.95
N GLY A 161 17.41 -2.28 -30.61
CA GLY A 161 17.34 -2.33 -32.07
C GLY A 161 15.95 -1.98 -32.58
N THR A 162 15.86 -1.57 -33.83
CA THR A 162 14.59 -1.27 -34.51
C THR A 162 14.59 -1.84 -35.92
N CYS A 163 13.42 -2.31 -36.37
CA CYS A 163 13.17 -2.68 -37.75
C CYS A 163 11.70 -2.44 -38.11
N THR A 164 11.39 -2.48 -39.40
CA THR A 164 10.02 -2.35 -39.89
C THR A 164 9.50 -3.72 -40.32
N SER A 165 8.24 -4.01 -39.98
CA SER A 165 7.54 -5.19 -40.48
C SER A 165 7.16 -4.99 -41.95
N THR A 166 6.89 -6.10 -42.65
CA THR A 166 6.35 -6.09 -44.02
C THR A 166 4.98 -5.42 -44.11
N SER A 167 4.23 -5.41 -43.00
CA SER A 167 2.93 -4.74 -42.85
C SER A 167 3.03 -3.23 -42.58
N GLY A 168 4.25 -2.67 -42.50
CA GLY A 168 4.47 -1.25 -42.20
C GLY A 168 4.50 -0.89 -40.71
N GLY A 169 4.23 -1.84 -39.82
CA GLY A 169 4.38 -1.64 -38.37
C GLY A 169 5.84 -1.56 -37.90
N MET A 170 6.07 -0.91 -36.77
CA MET A 170 7.40 -0.71 -36.17
C MET A 170 7.70 -1.82 -35.17
N VAL A 171 8.84 -2.48 -35.32
CA VAL A 171 9.36 -3.50 -34.41
C VAL A 171 10.56 -2.93 -33.66
N GLU A 172 10.54 -3.02 -32.34
CA GLU A 172 11.58 -2.52 -31.43
C GLU A 172 12.03 -3.67 -30.52
N LEU A 173 13.34 -3.89 -30.41
CA LEU A 173 13.92 -4.80 -29.42
C LEU A 173 14.24 -3.99 -28.16
N LEU A 174 13.70 -4.42 -27.03
CA LEU A 174 13.78 -3.70 -25.77
C LEU A 174 14.55 -4.52 -24.74
N TYR A 175 15.40 -3.83 -23.99
CA TYR A 175 15.96 -4.33 -22.75
C TYR A 175 15.39 -3.51 -21.59
N MET A 176 14.80 -4.19 -20.60
CA MET A 176 14.18 -3.55 -19.44
C MET A 176 14.67 -4.17 -18.15
N GLN A 177 14.77 -3.33 -17.12
CA GLN A 177 15.17 -3.74 -15.78
C GLN A 177 14.15 -3.27 -14.74
N PHE A 178 13.82 -4.15 -13.80
CA PHE A 178 12.86 -3.95 -12.74
C PHE A 178 13.53 -4.15 -11.39
N TYR A 179 13.26 -3.24 -10.46
CA TYR A 179 13.72 -3.36 -9.08
C TYR A 179 13.05 -4.55 -8.37
N ALA A 180 13.76 -5.17 -7.42
CA ALA A 180 13.14 -6.08 -6.48
C ALA A 180 12.35 -5.30 -5.42
N PRO A 181 11.16 -5.79 -5.00
CA PRO A 181 10.34 -5.12 -3.99
C PRO A 181 10.90 -5.23 -2.56
N THR A 182 11.80 -6.18 -2.34
CA THR A 182 12.37 -6.57 -1.02
C THR A 182 13.86 -6.85 -1.16
N THR A 183 14.62 -6.83 -0.06
CA THR A 183 16.05 -7.21 -0.07
C THR A 183 16.30 -8.72 -0.18
N LEU A 184 15.24 -9.54 -0.12
CA LEU A 184 15.30 -11.02 -0.09
C LEU A 184 15.18 -11.68 -1.47
N ALA A 185 15.13 -10.89 -2.54
CA ALA A 185 15.01 -11.37 -3.91
C ALA A 185 15.84 -10.51 -4.86
N MET A 186 16.33 -11.09 -5.95
CA MET A 186 17.08 -10.37 -6.98
C MET A 186 16.14 -9.57 -7.90
N PRO A 187 16.58 -8.45 -8.49
CA PRO A 187 15.81 -7.72 -9.50
C PRO A 187 15.59 -8.55 -10.79
N ARG A 188 14.63 -8.13 -11.61
CA ARG A 188 14.26 -8.83 -12.86
C ARG A 188 14.69 -8.03 -14.07
N ASP A 189 15.16 -8.73 -15.10
CA ASP A 189 15.33 -8.13 -16.43
C ASP A 189 14.44 -8.81 -17.46
N PHE A 190 14.15 -8.08 -18.52
CA PHE A 190 13.37 -8.54 -19.65
C PHE A 190 14.07 -8.17 -20.95
N TYR A 191 14.04 -9.10 -21.90
CA TYR A 191 14.44 -8.86 -23.28
C TYR A 191 13.25 -9.18 -24.19
N THR A 192 12.65 -8.15 -24.77
CA THR A 192 11.35 -8.23 -25.44
C THR A 192 11.37 -7.63 -26.83
N LEU A 193 10.46 -8.10 -27.66
CA LEU A 193 10.10 -7.50 -28.93
C LEU A 193 8.79 -6.73 -28.73
N ARG A 194 8.81 -5.42 -28.97
CA ARG A 194 7.64 -4.54 -29.00
C ARG A 194 7.27 -4.25 -30.45
N TYR A 195 6.03 -4.50 -30.82
CA TYR A 195 5.47 -4.22 -32.12
C TYR A 195 4.38 -3.17 -32.01
N THR A 196 4.50 -2.10 -32.79
CA THR A 196 3.53 -0.99 -32.88
C THR A 196 2.93 -0.95 -34.27
N THR A 197 1.61 -1.05 -34.36
CA THR A 197 0.89 -1.02 -35.63
C THR A 197 -0.45 -0.28 -35.50
N VAL A 198 -0.97 0.16 -36.63
CA VAL A 198 -2.31 0.75 -36.75
C VAL A 198 -3.14 -0.20 -37.60
N LEU A 199 -4.26 -0.66 -37.06
CA LEU A 199 -5.18 -1.58 -37.72
C LEU A 199 -6.04 -0.83 -38.75
N ASP A 200 -6.69 -1.59 -39.65
CA ASP A 200 -7.57 -1.06 -40.71
C ASP A 200 -8.74 -0.22 -40.17
N ASP A 201 -9.18 -0.52 -38.93
CA ASP A 201 -10.24 0.20 -38.22
C ASP A 201 -9.72 1.45 -37.47
N CYS A 202 -8.49 1.89 -37.77
CA CYS A 202 -7.78 3.00 -37.12
C CYS A 202 -7.47 2.79 -35.64
N ASN A 203 -7.64 1.57 -35.11
CA ASN A 203 -7.20 1.25 -33.76
C ASN A 203 -5.67 1.14 -33.71
N VAL A 204 -5.08 1.67 -32.65
CA VAL A 204 -3.64 1.58 -32.45
C VAL A 204 -3.34 0.42 -31.49
N VAL A 205 -2.42 -0.44 -31.89
CA VAL A 205 -1.99 -1.58 -31.08
C VAL A 205 -0.50 -1.51 -30.85
N VAL A 206 -0.11 -1.66 -29.58
CA VAL A 206 1.26 -1.92 -29.20
C VAL A 206 1.28 -3.21 -28.40
N CYS A 207 1.90 -4.24 -28.95
CA CYS A 207 2.04 -5.54 -28.29
C CYS A 207 3.51 -5.88 -28.06
N GLU A 208 3.78 -6.61 -27.00
CA GLU A 208 5.12 -6.93 -26.53
C GLU A 208 5.20 -8.39 -26.08
N ARG A 209 6.30 -9.06 -26.40
CA ARG A 209 6.58 -10.45 -26.01
C ARG A 209 8.08 -10.70 -25.89
N SER A 210 8.49 -11.52 -24.94
CA SER A 210 9.88 -11.99 -24.84
C SER A 210 10.26 -12.84 -26.04
N LEU A 211 11.47 -12.67 -26.56
CA LEU A 211 11.93 -13.49 -27.69
C LEU A 211 11.99 -14.97 -27.29
N PRO A 212 11.59 -15.90 -28.18
CA PRO A 212 11.72 -17.32 -27.93
C PRO A 212 13.19 -17.72 -27.84
N LEU A 213 13.51 -18.57 -26.86
CA LEU A 213 14.84 -19.19 -26.71
C LEU A 213 15.19 -19.92 -28.01
N SER A 214 16.34 -19.61 -28.60
CA SER A 214 16.85 -20.34 -29.75
C SER A 214 17.82 -21.39 -29.23
N HIS A 215 17.49 -22.68 -29.38
CA HIS A 215 18.28 -23.84 -28.88
C HIS A 215 18.38 -24.01 -27.35
N GLY A 216 17.56 -23.30 -26.56
CA GLY A 216 17.52 -23.43 -25.10
C GLY A 216 18.32 -22.36 -24.35
N ASP A 217 19.13 -21.57 -25.05
CA ASP A 217 19.91 -20.49 -24.45
C ASP A 217 19.26 -19.11 -24.67
N PRO A 218 19.34 -18.20 -23.68
CA PRO A 218 18.83 -16.84 -23.83
C PRO A 218 19.66 -16.07 -24.87
N VAL A 219 18.97 -15.36 -25.77
CA VAL A 219 19.58 -14.52 -26.85
C VAL A 219 20.61 -13.52 -26.29
N LEU A 220 20.42 -13.08 -25.05
CA LEU A 220 21.37 -12.31 -24.26
C LEU A 220 21.36 -12.88 -22.84
N PRO A 221 22.50 -13.36 -22.30
CA PRO A 221 22.56 -13.83 -20.92
C PRO A 221 22.19 -12.69 -19.96
N PRO A 222 21.43 -12.97 -18.89
CA PRO A 222 21.16 -11.95 -17.89
C PRO A 222 22.48 -11.54 -17.20
N PRO A 223 22.63 -10.25 -16.84
CA PRO A 223 23.73 -9.83 -15.99
C PRO A 223 23.66 -10.54 -14.62
N ASP A 224 24.80 -10.78 -13.97
CA ASP A 224 24.95 -11.60 -12.76
C ASP A 224 24.04 -11.21 -11.58
N GLN A 225 23.47 -9.99 -11.58
CA GLN A 225 22.59 -9.47 -10.53
C GLN A 225 21.09 -9.57 -10.85
N PHE A 226 20.72 -10.09 -12.01
CA PHE A 226 19.34 -10.09 -12.49
C PHE A 226 18.86 -11.49 -12.84
N VAL A 227 17.59 -11.75 -12.56
CA VAL A 227 16.89 -12.95 -13.04
C VAL A 227 16.09 -12.59 -14.29
N ARG A 228 16.29 -13.32 -15.39
CA ARG A 228 15.56 -13.13 -16.64
C ARG A 228 14.11 -13.58 -16.50
N ALA A 229 13.20 -12.62 -16.42
CA ALA A 229 11.77 -12.87 -16.46
C ALA A 229 11.28 -12.96 -17.91
N LYS A 230 10.10 -13.57 -18.09
CA LYS A 230 9.49 -13.80 -19.40
C LYS A 230 8.20 -13.02 -19.53
N MET A 231 8.05 -12.27 -20.61
CA MET A 231 6.82 -11.59 -20.98
C MET A 231 6.10 -12.43 -22.04
N HIS A 232 4.89 -12.88 -21.74
CA HIS A 232 3.98 -13.41 -22.74
C HIS A 232 3.33 -12.26 -23.51
N SER A 233 2.60 -12.55 -24.60
CA SER A 233 1.94 -11.51 -25.40
C SER A 233 1.09 -10.58 -24.52
N SER A 234 1.60 -9.36 -24.36
CA SER A 234 1.13 -8.28 -23.48
C SER A 234 1.08 -6.99 -24.29
N GLY A 235 0.51 -5.91 -23.75
CA GLY A 235 0.47 -4.62 -24.42
C GLY A 235 -0.83 -3.86 -24.25
N TYR A 236 -1.13 -3.01 -25.21
CA TYR A 236 -2.32 -2.17 -25.20
C TYR A 236 -2.96 -1.99 -26.58
N LEU A 237 -4.30 -2.01 -26.58
CA LEU A 237 -5.16 -1.70 -27.70
C LEU A 237 -5.90 -0.40 -27.38
N ILE A 238 -5.74 0.60 -28.25
CA ILE A 238 -6.33 1.92 -28.08
C ILE A 238 -7.35 2.13 -29.19
N ARG A 239 -8.60 2.32 -28.78
CA ARG A 239 -9.71 2.61 -29.69
C ARG A 239 -10.10 4.07 -29.57
N PRO A 240 -9.95 4.90 -30.61
CA PRO A 240 -10.44 6.27 -30.57
C PRO A 240 -11.95 6.27 -30.36
N TYR A 241 -12.44 7.09 -29.44
CA TYR A 241 -13.85 7.19 -29.09
C TYR A 241 -14.37 8.62 -29.28
N GLY A 242 -14.68 8.93 -30.54
CA GLY A 242 -15.17 10.25 -30.94
C GLY A 242 -14.20 11.38 -30.53
N GLY A 243 -14.74 12.50 -30.04
CA GLY A 243 -13.96 13.62 -29.49
C GLY A 243 -13.79 13.59 -27.97
N VAL A 244 -14.23 12.52 -27.29
CA VAL A 244 -14.22 12.41 -25.81
C VAL A 244 -12.90 11.83 -25.30
N GLY A 245 -12.19 11.07 -26.14
CA GLY A 245 -10.92 10.44 -25.78
C GLY A 245 -10.77 9.08 -26.45
N SER A 246 -10.17 8.13 -25.73
CA SER A 246 -9.89 6.78 -26.22
C SER A 246 -10.28 5.71 -25.20
N ILE A 247 -10.83 4.59 -25.68
CA ILE A 247 -11.01 3.39 -24.86
C ILE A 247 -9.72 2.58 -24.92
N VAL A 248 -9.10 2.36 -23.76
CA VAL A 248 -7.82 1.68 -23.63
C VAL A 248 -8.04 0.30 -23.04
N TYR A 249 -7.54 -0.73 -23.72
CA TYR A 249 -7.45 -2.10 -23.23
C TYR A 249 -5.99 -2.41 -22.92
N LEU A 250 -5.68 -2.71 -21.67
CA LEU A 250 -4.35 -3.14 -21.22
C LEU A 250 -4.37 -4.64 -20.93
N VAL A 251 -3.31 -5.33 -21.32
CA VAL A 251 -3.05 -6.72 -20.94
C VAL A 251 -1.60 -6.85 -20.52
N ASP A 252 -1.39 -7.28 -19.28
CA ASP A 252 -0.07 -7.65 -18.76
C ASP A 252 -0.08 -9.16 -18.51
N HIS A 253 0.88 -9.88 -19.08
CA HIS A 253 1.01 -11.32 -18.90
C HIS A 253 2.50 -11.67 -18.79
N MET A 254 2.93 -12.04 -17.59
CA MET A 254 4.33 -12.21 -17.25
C MET A 254 4.56 -13.50 -16.47
N ASP A 255 5.75 -14.04 -16.58
CA ASP A 255 6.31 -15.05 -15.69
C ASP A 255 7.56 -14.43 -15.05
N LEU A 256 7.46 -14.20 -13.74
CA LEU A 256 8.49 -13.52 -12.95
C LEU A 256 9.50 -14.49 -12.32
N GLN A 257 9.51 -15.74 -12.79
CA GLN A 257 10.40 -16.80 -12.33
C GLN A 257 10.29 -17.01 -10.80
N PRO A 258 9.10 -17.34 -10.29
CA PRO A 258 8.85 -17.40 -8.85
C PRO A 258 9.64 -18.52 -8.15
N GLU A 259 10.09 -19.53 -8.87
CA GLU A 259 10.96 -20.59 -8.35
C GLU A 259 12.32 -20.08 -7.86
N THR A 260 12.75 -18.91 -8.35
CA THR A 260 14.05 -18.30 -7.98
C THR A 260 14.02 -17.54 -6.65
N VAL A 261 12.85 -17.37 -6.03
CA VAL A 261 12.71 -16.67 -4.75
C VAL A 261 12.36 -17.62 -3.60
N PRO A 262 12.67 -17.24 -2.35
CA PRO A 262 12.21 -17.96 -1.18
C PRO A 262 10.69 -18.18 -1.21
N GLU A 263 10.24 -19.34 -0.74
CA GLU A 263 8.82 -19.76 -0.77
C GLU A 263 7.88 -18.70 -0.17
N VAL A 264 8.32 -18.06 0.92
CA VAL A 264 7.58 -16.98 1.59
C VAL A 264 7.33 -15.75 0.69
N LEU A 265 8.14 -15.52 -0.34
CA LEU A 265 8.00 -14.40 -1.28
C LEU A 265 7.21 -14.75 -2.53
N ARG A 266 7.00 -16.04 -2.83
CA ARG A 266 6.35 -16.49 -4.08
C ARG A 266 5.03 -15.79 -4.38
N PRO A 267 4.15 -15.48 -3.39
CA PRO A 267 2.93 -14.74 -3.67
C PRO A 267 3.15 -13.39 -4.37
N LEU A 268 4.29 -12.72 -4.18
CA LEU A 268 4.60 -11.46 -4.86
C LEU A 268 4.91 -11.62 -6.36
N TYR A 269 5.23 -12.85 -6.78
CA TYR A 269 5.65 -13.19 -8.15
C TYR A 269 4.65 -14.11 -8.87
N GLU A 270 3.73 -14.74 -8.13
CA GLU A 270 2.68 -15.65 -8.63
C GLU A 270 1.27 -15.07 -8.52
N SER A 271 1.08 -13.92 -7.87
CA SER A 271 -0.25 -13.30 -7.71
C SER A 271 -0.59 -12.35 -8.86
N SER A 272 -1.55 -12.75 -9.70
CA SER A 272 -2.15 -11.90 -10.72
C SER A 272 -2.78 -10.60 -10.14
N PRO A 273 -3.46 -10.62 -8.98
CA PRO A 273 -3.91 -9.39 -8.30
C PRO A 273 -2.78 -8.39 -7.99
N VAL A 274 -1.61 -8.87 -7.53
CA VAL A 274 -0.45 -8.03 -7.24
C VAL A 274 0.09 -7.38 -8.52
N LEU A 275 0.19 -8.15 -9.61
CA LEU A 275 0.56 -7.63 -10.94
C LEU A 275 -0.44 -6.55 -11.40
N ALA A 276 -1.74 -6.84 -11.31
CA ALA A 276 -2.80 -5.93 -11.73
C ALA A 276 -2.69 -4.59 -11.02
N GLN A 277 -2.46 -4.58 -9.71
CA GLN A 277 -2.39 -3.35 -8.94
C GLN A 277 -1.15 -2.50 -9.22
N ARG A 278 0.01 -3.14 -9.40
CA ARG A 278 1.28 -2.46 -9.62
C ARG A 278 1.44 -1.94 -11.03
N VAL A 279 1.11 -2.76 -12.02
CA VAL A 279 1.38 -2.46 -13.43
C VAL A 279 0.12 -1.98 -14.13
N THR A 280 -0.89 -2.85 -14.26
CA THR A 280 -2.05 -2.60 -15.12
C THR A 280 -2.91 -1.42 -14.65
N MET A 281 -3.25 -1.40 -13.36
CA MET A 281 -4.01 -0.30 -12.74
C MET A 281 -3.14 0.94 -12.57
N GLY A 282 -1.83 0.78 -12.34
CA GLY A 282 -0.88 1.90 -12.28
C GLY A 282 -0.84 2.68 -13.59
N ALA A 283 -0.78 1.98 -14.73
CA ALA A 283 -0.85 2.59 -16.06
C ALA A 283 -2.16 3.38 -16.28
N MET A 284 -3.31 2.78 -15.94
CA MET A 284 -4.61 3.47 -16.06
C MET A 284 -4.71 4.70 -15.17
N ARG A 285 -4.27 4.61 -13.90
CA ARG A 285 -4.24 5.75 -12.98
C ARG A 285 -3.35 6.87 -13.50
N TYR A 286 -2.19 6.54 -14.05
CA TYR A 286 -1.28 7.51 -14.64
C TYR A 286 -1.91 8.23 -15.84
N LEU A 287 -2.47 7.49 -16.80
CA LEU A 287 -3.12 8.07 -17.97
C LEU A 287 -4.25 9.04 -17.59
N ARG A 288 -5.07 8.67 -16.60
CA ARG A 288 -6.12 9.56 -16.10
C ARG A 288 -5.56 10.79 -15.41
N THR A 289 -4.54 10.63 -14.57
CA THR A 289 -3.93 11.77 -13.88
C THR A 289 -3.40 12.78 -14.91
N VAL A 290 -2.74 12.29 -15.97
CA VAL A 290 -2.27 13.15 -17.07
C VAL A 290 -3.44 13.76 -17.85
N ALA A 291 -4.53 13.04 -18.08
CA ALA A 291 -5.73 13.59 -18.73
C ALA A 291 -6.34 14.75 -17.91
N HIS A 292 -6.48 14.56 -16.60
CA HIS A 292 -7.01 15.60 -15.70
C HIS A 292 -6.11 16.83 -15.61
N ASP A 293 -4.78 16.66 -15.66
CA ASP A 293 -3.83 17.77 -15.71
C ASP A 293 -3.95 18.60 -17.01
N VAL A 294 -4.38 17.98 -18.11
CA VAL A 294 -4.56 18.66 -19.42
C VAL A 294 -5.90 19.39 -19.48
N ASP A 295 -6.95 18.81 -18.89
CA ASP A 295 -8.31 19.36 -18.91
C ASP A 295 -8.57 20.41 -17.81
N GLY A 296 -7.79 20.42 -16.73
CA GLY A 296 -8.00 21.30 -15.58
C GLY A 296 -7.13 22.56 -15.59
N ASP A 297 -7.77 23.73 -15.41
CA ASP A 297 -7.13 24.96 -14.86
C ASP A 297 -6.71 24.71 -13.40
N SER A 298 -5.83 23.74 -13.16
CA SER A 298 -5.35 23.43 -11.81
C SER A 298 -4.46 24.58 -11.35
N SER A 299 -5.00 25.45 -10.49
CA SER A 299 -4.19 26.46 -9.81
C SER A 299 -3.03 25.76 -9.10
N PRO A 300 -1.79 26.26 -9.19
CA PRO A 300 -0.65 25.63 -8.54
C PRO A 300 -0.92 25.52 -7.04
N VAL A 301 -0.83 24.31 -6.49
CA VAL A 301 -0.96 24.12 -5.04
C VAL A 301 0.26 24.78 -4.40
N ARG A 302 0.04 25.96 -3.81
CA ARG A 302 1.06 26.76 -3.11
C ARG A 302 2.29 27.10 -3.98
N GLY A 303 2.12 27.19 -5.30
CA GLY A 303 3.18 27.55 -6.26
C GLY A 303 3.86 26.38 -6.97
N LEU A 304 3.59 25.12 -6.59
CA LEU A 304 4.07 23.94 -7.31
C LEU A 304 2.99 23.44 -8.28
N GLN A 305 3.40 23.18 -9.53
CA GLN A 305 2.54 22.59 -10.55
C GLN A 305 2.29 21.10 -10.23
N PRO A 306 1.09 20.53 -10.53
CA PRO A 306 0.81 19.11 -10.32
C PRO A 306 1.82 18.17 -10.98
N ALA A 307 2.34 18.56 -12.15
CA ALA A 307 3.40 17.84 -12.84
C ALA A 307 4.68 17.71 -11.98
N VAL A 308 5.09 18.79 -11.29
CA VAL A 308 6.28 18.79 -10.42
C VAL A 308 6.07 17.89 -9.21
N ILE A 309 4.87 17.90 -8.61
CA ILE A 309 4.51 17.04 -7.48
C ILE A 309 4.56 15.56 -7.90
N ARG A 310 4.05 15.23 -9.08
CA ARG A 310 4.13 13.88 -9.65
C ARG A 310 5.60 13.48 -9.89
N THR A 311 6.41 14.37 -10.47
CA THR A 311 7.85 14.11 -10.66
C THR A 311 8.54 13.84 -9.32
N LEU A 312 8.29 14.66 -8.30
CA LEU A 312 8.86 14.48 -6.96
C LEU A 312 8.45 13.13 -6.34
N THR A 313 7.17 12.78 -6.44
CA THR A 313 6.63 11.51 -5.93
C THR A 313 7.31 10.31 -6.61
N GLN A 314 7.43 10.34 -7.95
CA GLN A 314 8.13 9.31 -8.71
C GLN A 314 9.62 9.23 -8.36
N ARG A 315 10.29 10.38 -8.21
CA ARG A 315 11.71 10.43 -7.80
C ARG A 315 11.93 9.89 -6.39
N MET A 316 11.05 10.17 -5.44
CA MET A 316 11.11 9.59 -4.09
C MET A 316 10.90 8.07 -4.10
N ALA A 317 9.87 7.59 -4.79
CA ALA A 317 9.59 6.16 -4.90
C ALA A 317 10.74 5.40 -5.58
N ARG A 318 11.29 5.96 -6.67
CA ARG A 318 12.47 5.39 -7.36
C ARG A 318 13.71 5.43 -6.48
N GLY A 319 14.02 6.54 -5.83
CA GLY A 319 15.18 6.65 -4.95
C GLY A 319 15.12 5.66 -3.78
N PHE A 320 13.92 5.33 -3.30
CA PHE A 320 13.74 4.28 -2.29
C PHE A 320 13.92 2.88 -2.88
N ASN A 321 13.44 2.62 -4.10
CA ASN A 321 13.72 1.37 -4.83
C ASN A 321 15.24 1.17 -5.06
N GLU A 322 15.97 2.23 -5.40
CA GLU A 322 17.44 2.22 -5.51
C GLU A 322 18.11 1.87 -4.17
N ALA A 323 17.63 2.46 -3.06
CA ALA A 323 18.11 2.16 -1.71
C ALA A 323 17.90 0.68 -1.32
N ILE A 324 16.77 0.08 -1.71
CA ILE A 324 16.50 -1.34 -1.44
C ILE A 324 17.45 -2.25 -2.25
N ASN A 325 17.75 -1.89 -3.50
CA ASN A 325 18.47 -2.78 -4.41
C ASN A 325 20.00 -2.62 -4.33
N CYS A 326 20.52 -1.39 -4.21
CA CYS A 326 21.97 -1.07 -4.20
C CYS A 326 22.78 -1.85 -5.25
N LEU A 327 22.42 -1.69 -6.52
CA LEU A 327 23.02 -2.44 -7.63
C LEU A 327 24.45 -1.96 -7.93
N SER A 328 25.35 -2.88 -8.26
CA SER A 328 26.75 -2.50 -8.52
C SER A 328 26.92 -1.64 -9.76
N ASP A 329 26.04 -1.81 -10.73
CA ASP A 329 25.94 -0.97 -11.95
C ASP A 329 25.79 0.52 -11.63
N ASP A 330 25.27 0.87 -10.45
CA ASP A 330 25.07 2.24 -9.96
C ASP A 330 26.19 2.71 -9.02
N GLY A 331 27.27 1.94 -8.90
CA GLY A 331 28.43 2.26 -8.06
C GLY A 331 28.31 1.79 -6.61
N TRP A 332 27.28 0.99 -6.27
CA TRP A 332 27.15 0.41 -4.95
C TRP A 332 28.07 -0.79 -4.76
N SER A 333 28.66 -0.90 -3.58
CA SER A 333 29.42 -2.08 -3.15
C SER A 333 28.99 -2.51 -1.76
N SER A 334 28.90 -3.81 -1.51
CA SER A 334 28.53 -4.34 -0.20
C SER A 334 29.72 -4.26 0.77
N MET A 335 29.48 -3.79 1.99
CA MET A 335 30.46 -3.88 3.08
C MET A 335 30.42 -5.27 3.75
N PRO A 336 31.53 -5.71 4.36
CA PRO A 336 31.55 -6.98 5.11
C PRO A 336 30.50 -6.98 6.24
N SER A 337 29.88 -8.14 6.46
CA SER A 337 28.95 -8.38 7.58
C SER A 337 29.69 -8.24 8.92
N ASP A 338 28.99 -7.81 9.96
CA ASP A 338 29.51 -7.78 11.33
C ASP A 338 29.36 -9.13 12.06
N GLY A 339 29.02 -10.19 11.32
CA GLY A 339 28.77 -11.53 11.82
C GLY A 339 27.29 -11.80 12.15
N MET A 340 26.44 -10.78 12.07
CA MET A 340 24.99 -10.87 12.21
C MET A 340 24.36 -10.53 10.85
N ASP A 341 23.82 -11.51 10.14
CA ASP A 341 23.28 -11.34 8.79
C ASP A 341 21.85 -10.74 8.77
N ASP A 342 21.58 -9.82 9.71
CA ASP A 342 20.28 -9.16 9.89
C ASP A 342 20.17 -7.81 9.17
N VAL A 343 21.28 -7.08 9.01
CA VAL A 343 21.34 -5.78 8.34
C VAL A 343 22.46 -5.75 7.30
N THR A 344 22.08 -5.60 6.04
CA THR A 344 23.01 -5.39 4.93
C THR A 344 23.42 -3.93 4.80
N ILE A 345 24.73 -3.67 4.69
CA ILE A 345 25.29 -2.34 4.43
C ILE A 345 25.88 -2.31 3.02
N ALA A 346 25.49 -1.32 2.24
CA ALA A 346 26.08 -1.00 0.95
C ALA A 346 26.59 0.44 0.95
N VAL A 347 27.67 0.71 0.24
CA VAL A 347 28.28 2.03 0.13
C VAL A 347 28.44 2.45 -1.32
N ASN A 348 28.25 3.73 -1.57
CA ASN A 348 28.48 4.35 -2.86
C ASN A 348 29.49 5.50 -2.67
N THR A 349 30.74 5.29 -3.11
CA THR A 349 31.86 6.23 -2.97
C THR A 349 31.86 7.34 -4.02
N TYR A 350 31.07 7.19 -5.07
CA TYR A 350 30.88 8.18 -6.12
C TYR A 350 29.42 8.04 -6.56
N PRO A 351 28.46 8.65 -5.85
CA PRO A 351 27.10 8.67 -6.34
C PRO A 351 27.16 9.37 -7.70
N VAL A 352 27.21 8.58 -8.78
CA VAL A 352 27.41 9.11 -10.12
C VAL A 352 26.30 10.11 -10.32
N SER A 353 26.66 11.33 -10.73
CA SER A 353 25.74 12.38 -11.15
C SER A 353 24.97 11.94 -12.41
N ARG A 354 24.11 10.92 -12.28
CA ARG A 354 23.17 10.45 -13.30
C ARG A 354 21.78 11.08 -13.13
N ILE A 355 21.71 12.20 -12.43
CA ILE A 355 20.72 13.25 -12.74
C ILE A 355 21.33 14.08 -13.88
N SER A 356 21.32 13.53 -15.10
CA SER A 356 21.46 14.30 -16.35
C SER A 356 21.36 13.39 -17.59
N GLN A 357 20.15 13.19 -18.10
CA GLN A 357 19.92 13.74 -19.44
C GLN A 357 19.60 15.22 -19.21
N GLY A 358 20.61 16.07 -19.36
CA GLY A 358 20.52 17.50 -19.07
C GLY A 358 21.73 17.97 -18.27
N GLN A 359 22.78 18.38 -18.97
CA GLN A 359 23.94 19.11 -18.45
C GLN A 359 23.53 20.06 -17.31
N PHE A 360 24.17 20.08 -16.14
CA PHE A 360 24.44 21.35 -15.44
C PHE A 360 25.53 21.23 -14.37
N LEU A 361 26.29 22.33 -14.31
CA LEU A 361 27.40 22.63 -13.42
C LEU A 361 26.91 22.80 -11.97
N PHE A 362 27.76 22.37 -11.04
CA PHE A 362 27.65 22.51 -9.60
C PHE A 362 27.06 23.87 -9.17
N CYS A 363 25.94 23.85 -8.46
CA CYS A 363 25.50 24.98 -7.66
C CYS A 363 26.23 24.90 -6.31
N ASP A 364 27.11 25.88 -6.09
CA ASP A 364 27.76 26.15 -4.82
C ASP A 364 26.74 26.16 -3.66
N ARG A 365 27.14 25.60 -2.51
CA ARG A 365 26.56 25.75 -1.14
C ARG A 365 25.68 24.63 -0.56
N LEU A 366 25.94 23.37 -0.90
CA LEU A 366 25.99 22.32 0.13
C LEU A 366 27.44 22.26 0.64
N PRO A 367 27.73 22.07 1.94
CA PRO A 367 29.12 21.85 2.35
C PRO A 367 29.64 20.66 1.54
N ALA A 368 30.75 20.87 0.84
CA ALA A 368 31.42 19.94 -0.05
C ALA A 368 32.05 18.73 0.72
N ALA A 369 31.29 18.13 1.64
CA ALA A 369 31.78 17.21 2.66
C ALA A 369 31.02 15.87 2.69
N SER A 370 30.27 15.51 1.65
CA SER A 370 29.78 14.13 1.51
C SER A 370 30.19 13.57 0.16
N ASP A 371 31.37 12.94 0.13
CA ASP A 371 31.86 12.24 -1.06
C ASP A 371 31.14 10.89 -1.28
N GLY A 372 30.30 10.42 -0.35
CA GLY A 372 29.56 9.18 -0.55
C GLY A 372 28.26 9.03 0.22
N VAL A 373 27.54 7.96 -0.08
CA VAL A 373 26.28 7.58 0.56
C VAL A 373 26.37 6.13 1.04
N LEU A 374 26.02 5.90 2.30
CA LEU A 374 25.90 4.58 2.89
C LEU A 374 24.43 4.20 3.00
N CYS A 375 24.05 3.01 2.55
CA CYS A 375 22.70 2.48 2.68
C CYS A 375 22.70 1.28 3.64
N ALA A 376 21.84 1.34 4.67
CA ALA A 376 21.57 0.23 5.57
C ALA A 376 20.16 -0.30 5.30
N LYS A 377 20.04 -1.59 5.02
CA LYS A 377 18.78 -2.20 4.58
C LYS A 377 18.57 -3.59 5.15
N THR A 378 17.30 -3.91 5.39
CA THR A 378 16.85 -5.20 5.92
C THR A 378 15.42 -5.49 5.48
N SER A 379 15.03 -6.76 5.47
CA SER A 379 13.64 -7.18 5.27
C SER A 379 13.29 -8.26 6.29
N MET A 380 12.05 -8.23 6.79
CA MET A 380 11.56 -9.22 7.74
C MET A 380 10.10 -9.59 7.47
N LEU A 381 9.71 -10.78 7.91
CA LEU A 381 8.33 -11.26 7.87
C LEU A 381 7.56 -10.74 9.10
N LEU A 382 6.42 -10.11 8.85
CA LEU A 382 5.43 -9.75 9.86
C LEU A 382 4.22 -10.69 9.76
N GLN A 383 3.68 -11.06 10.91
CA GLN A 383 2.50 -11.92 11.01
C GLN A 383 1.35 -11.15 11.65
N ASN A 384 0.18 -11.21 11.02
CA ASN A 384 -1.08 -10.60 11.43
C ASN A 384 -1.01 -9.08 11.61
N VAL A 385 -0.15 -8.38 10.87
CA VAL A 385 -0.04 -6.91 10.92
C VAL A 385 -0.58 -6.31 9.62
N PRO A 386 -1.65 -5.49 9.67
CA PRO A 386 -2.15 -4.78 8.50
C PRO A 386 -1.13 -3.75 8.00
N PRO A 387 -0.75 -3.80 6.72
CA PRO A 387 0.23 -2.87 6.16
C PRO A 387 -0.13 -1.40 6.37
N ALA A 388 -1.40 -1.03 6.15
CA ALA A 388 -1.88 0.34 6.26
C ALA A 388 -1.79 0.88 7.69
N LEU A 389 -2.20 0.09 8.70
CA LEU A 389 -2.13 0.51 10.11
C LEU A 389 -0.70 0.71 10.57
N LEU A 390 0.22 -0.19 10.20
CA LEU A 390 1.63 -0.04 10.58
C LEU A 390 2.22 1.22 9.96
N ILE A 391 1.99 1.48 8.67
CA ILE A 391 2.50 2.68 8.00
C ILE A 391 1.89 3.97 8.58
N ARG A 392 0.58 3.98 8.90
CA ARG A 392 -0.07 5.09 9.59
C ARG A 392 0.57 5.36 10.96
N PHE A 393 0.77 4.30 11.76
CA PHE A 393 1.45 4.42 13.04
C PHE A 393 2.86 4.99 12.91
N LEU A 394 3.67 4.46 11.98
CA LEU A 394 5.04 4.95 11.77
C LEU A 394 5.09 6.41 11.31
N ARG A 395 4.09 6.84 10.54
CA ARG A 395 3.92 8.23 10.12
C ARG A 395 3.58 9.15 11.31
N GLU A 396 2.64 8.74 12.15
CA GLU A 396 2.11 9.55 13.26
C GLU A 396 3.03 9.57 14.49
N HIS A 397 3.72 8.45 14.75
CA HIS A 397 4.56 8.24 15.93
C HIS A 397 6.05 8.24 15.59
N ARG A 398 6.51 9.23 14.80
CA ARG A 398 7.92 9.29 14.32
C ARG A 398 8.95 9.32 15.46
N SER A 399 8.68 10.05 16.54
CA SER A 399 9.58 10.13 17.70
C SER A 399 9.84 8.76 18.34
N GLU A 400 8.82 7.90 18.43
CA GLU A 400 8.91 6.61 19.12
C GLU A 400 9.90 5.61 18.49
N TRP A 401 10.20 5.76 17.20
CA TRP A 401 11.16 4.91 16.49
C TRP A 401 12.36 5.66 15.95
N ALA A 402 12.31 6.99 15.78
CA ALA A 402 13.42 7.79 15.27
C ALA A 402 14.36 8.32 16.36
N ASP A 403 14.08 8.09 17.65
CA ASP A 403 14.91 8.54 18.76
C ASP A 403 16.29 7.85 18.77
N LEU A 404 17.32 8.67 18.57
CA LEU A 404 18.72 8.25 18.46
C LEU A 404 19.47 8.39 19.81
N GLU A 405 18.78 8.28 20.95
CA GLU A 405 19.43 8.33 22.27
C GLU A 405 20.45 7.18 22.46
N VAL A 406 20.29 6.10 21.70
CA VAL A 406 21.16 4.91 21.77
C VAL A 406 22.56 5.12 21.14
N CYS A 407 22.79 6.20 20.36
CA CYS A 407 24.07 6.45 19.69
C CYS A 407 24.92 7.59 20.28
N THR A 408 24.44 8.29 21.32
CA THR A 408 25.21 9.35 21.99
C THR A 408 26.49 8.82 22.65
N ASP A 409 26.42 7.63 23.24
CA ASP A 409 27.58 7.00 23.91
C ASP A 409 28.69 6.60 22.94
N ILE A 410 28.33 6.23 21.71
CA ILE A 410 29.29 5.79 20.69
C ILE A 410 29.91 6.99 19.97
N ALA A 411 29.11 8.01 19.63
CA ALA A 411 29.61 9.26 19.06
C ALA A 411 30.55 9.99 20.02
N ALA A 412 30.28 9.93 21.33
CA ALA A 412 31.17 10.42 22.37
C ALA A 412 32.47 9.60 22.49
N SER A 413 32.41 8.28 22.29
CA SER A 413 33.59 7.39 22.36
C SER A 413 34.53 7.48 21.15
N LEU A 414 34.01 7.83 19.96
CA LEU A 414 34.76 7.83 18.70
C LEU A 414 35.35 9.20 18.34
N GLY A 415 35.18 10.24 19.18
CA GLY A 415 35.79 11.57 18.98
C GLY A 415 35.30 12.35 17.75
N HIS A 416 34.38 11.79 16.96
CA HIS A 416 33.82 12.41 15.76
C HIS A 416 32.52 13.15 16.09
N ALA A 417 32.68 14.37 16.61
CA ALA A 417 31.57 15.26 16.95
C ALA A 417 30.74 15.86 15.77
N PRO A 418 31.13 15.84 14.47
CA PRO A 418 30.29 16.48 13.46
C PRO A 418 29.12 15.61 12.98
N LEU A 419 29.20 14.28 13.17
CA LEU A 419 28.14 13.34 12.75
C LEU A 419 26.95 13.31 13.72
N ALA A 420 27.17 13.72 14.98
CA ALA A 420 26.11 13.88 15.98
C ALA A 420 25.20 15.11 15.72
N SER A 421 25.55 15.96 14.74
CA SER A 421 24.78 17.16 14.41
C SER A 421 23.50 16.87 13.60
N ARG A 422 23.30 15.62 13.15
CA ARG A 422 21.99 15.15 12.66
C ARG A 422 21.30 14.37 13.77
N ARG A 423 20.86 15.09 14.81
CA ARG A 423 19.92 14.56 15.81
C ARG A 423 18.80 13.82 15.07
N GLY A 424 18.39 12.66 15.60
CA GLY A 424 17.04 12.15 15.34
C GLY A 424 16.10 13.29 15.70
N VAL A 425 15.54 13.94 14.68
CA VAL A 425 14.84 15.19 14.90
C VAL A 425 13.44 14.84 15.35
N SER A 426 13.15 15.15 16.62
CA SER A 426 11.79 15.16 17.10
C SER A 426 10.99 16.24 16.37
N CYS A 427 9.80 15.90 15.90
CA CYS A 427 8.82 16.86 15.41
C CYS A 427 7.97 17.31 16.62
N TYR A 428 8.43 18.29 17.40
CA TYR A 428 7.58 18.91 18.42
C TYR A 428 7.25 20.34 17.98
N GLY A 429 6.10 20.56 17.31
CA GLY A 429 5.48 21.88 17.35
C GLY A 429 4.79 22.43 16.09
N SER A 430 4.84 21.77 14.93
CA SER A 430 4.15 22.28 13.72
C SER A 430 3.46 21.16 12.93
N ALA A 431 2.19 21.39 12.58
CA ALA A 431 1.39 20.45 11.80
C ALA A 431 2.05 20.16 10.43
N PRO A 432 2.00 18.91 9.92
CA PRO A 432 2.52 18.56 8.61
C PRO A 432 1.96 19.47 7.51
N LEU A 433 2.83 19.99 6.63
CA LEU A 433 2.38 20.78 5.49
C LEU A 433 2.01 19.84 4.34
N LEU A 434 0.71 19.65 4.11
CA LEU A 434 0.21 18.82 3.00
C LEU A 434 0.52 19.50 1.65
N LEU A 435 1.35 18.85 0.82
CA LEU A 435 1.70 19.32 -0.54
C LEU A 435 0.75 18.75 -1.59
N SER A 436 0.30 17.50 -1.42
CA SER A 436 -0.71 16.91 -2.29
C SER A 436 -1.43 15.74 -1.64
N HIS A 437 -2.70 15.60 -1.98
CA HIS A 437 -3.52 14.43 -1.70
C HIS A 437 -4.28 14.07 -2.96
N SER A 438 -3.92 12.95 -3.60
CA SER A 438 -4.70 12.42 -4.73
C SER A 438 -5.74 11.45 -4.20
N PRO A 439 -7.06 11.77 -4.26
CA PRO A 439 -8.10 10.85 -3.78
C PRO A 439 -8.16 9.55 -4.59
N GLU A 440 -7.74 9.59 -5.86
CA GLU A 440 -7.71 8.41 -6.76
C GLU A 440 -6.47 7.52 -6.55
N GLN A 441 -5.31 8.10 -6.21
CA GLN A 441 -4.05 7.36 -6.01
C GLN A 441 -3.76 7.06 -4.52
N ARG A 442 -4.46 7.74 -3.59
CA ARG A 442 -4.30 7.59 -2.13
C ARG A 442 -2.85 7.74 -1.69
N GLU A 443 -2.16 8.65 -2.37
CA GLU A 443 -0.80 9.06 -2.10
C GLU A 443 -0.84 10.42 -1.40
N LEU A 444 -0.06 10.54 -0.34
CA LEU A 444 0.03 11.72 0.52
C LEU A 444 1.47 12.22 0.48
N LEU A 445 1.70 13.42 -0.02
CA LEU A 445 3.00 14.08 0.01
C LEU A 445 2.97 15.25 1.00
N GLU A 446 3.84 15.22 2.00
CA GLU A 446 3.90 16.18 3.10
C GLU A 446 5.31 16.76 3.25
N LEU A 447 5.40 18.03 3.65
CA LEU A 447 6.64 18.69 4.05
C LEU A 447 6.61 18.89 5.56
N LEU A 448 7.56 18.25 6.26
CA LEU A 448 7.72 18.36 7.70
C LEU A 448 8.86 19.35 8.00
N GLN A 449 8.59 20.34 8.85
CA GLN A 449 9.63 21.21 9.38
C GLN A 449 10.30 20.49 10.56
N MET A 450 11.63 20.41 10.53
CA MET A 450 12.41 19.71 11.53
C MET A 450 13.10 20.74 12.43
N ASP A 451 12.97 20.59 13.74
CA ASP A 451 13.66 21.47 14.70
C ASP A 451 15.18 21.25 14.64
N SER A 452 15.92 22.28 14.23
CA SER A 452 17.38 22.25 14.27
C SER A 452 17.88 22.59 15.68
N PRO A 453 18.79 21.81 16.29
CA PRO A 453 19.52 22.29 17.45
C PRO A 453 20.41 23.46 17.00
N THR A 454 20.39 24.57 17.73
CA THR A 454 21.29 25.71 17.46
C THR A 454 22.75 25.25 17.55
N VAL A 455 23.43 25.14 16.41
CA VAL A 455 24.87 24.85 16.38
C VAL A 455 25.61 26.14 16.65
N PHE A 456 26.39 26.20 17.74
CA PHE A 456 27.36 27.26 17.97
C PHE A 456 28.55 27.03 17.03
N GLN A 457 28.68 27.86 16.00
CA GLN A 457 29.93 28.06 15.27
C GLN A 457 30.30 29.54 15.38
N ASP A 458 31.58 29.81 15.67
CA ASP A 458 32.18 31.12 15.92
C ASP A 458 31.38 32.33 15.40
N GLY A 459 30.72 33.03 16.33
CA GLY A 459 30.29 34.42 16.13
C GLY A 459 28.93 34.70 15.48
N GLY A 460 28.04 33.73 15.26
CA GLY A 460 26.67 34.03 14.78
C GLY A 460 25.65 32.90 14.88
N PHE A 461 24.43 33.23 15.30
CA PHE A 461 23.29 32.31 15.31
C PHE A 461 22.77 32.11 13.88
N TYR A 462 22.92 30.91 13.31
CA TYR A 462 22.21 30.50 12.09
C TYR A 462 21.35 29.28 12.41
N ALA A 463 20.04 29.48 12.58
CA ALA A 463 19.09 28.37 12.51
C ALA A 463 19.00 27.92 11.05
N LYS A 464 19.42 26.69 10.75
CA LYS A 464 19.26 26.12 9.42
C LYS A 464 17.97 25.32 9.43
N ASP A 465 16.90 25.90 8.87
CA ASP A 465 15.63 25.19 8.72
C ASP A 465 15.85 23.95 7.85
N ASN A 466 15.79 22.78 8.49
CA ASN A 466 15.87 21.50 7.81
C ASN A 466 14.43 21.02 7.58
N PHE A 467 14.10 20.67 6.34
CA PHE A 467 12.80 20.11 6.01
C PHE A 467 12.94 18.64 5.66
N LEU A 468 11.87 17.88 5.89
CA LEU A 468 11.77 16.48 5.49
C LEU A 468 10.57 16.33 4.58
N LEU A 469 10.81 15.93 3.34
CA LEU A 469 9.75 15.57 2.41
C LEU A 469 9.32 14.13 2.71
N GLN A 470 8.02 13.90 2.84
CA GLN A 470 7.43 12.63 3.27
C GLN A 470 6.34 12.18 2.29
N LEU A 471 6.51 11.00 1.70
CA LEU A 471 5.57 10.34 0.81
C LEU A 471 4.97 9.11 1.51
N CYS A 472 3.65 9.07 1.60
CA CYS A 472 2.92 7.92 2.13
C CYS A 472 1.99 7.36 1.06
N THR A 473 2.00 6.04 0.85
CA THR A 473 1.08 5.38 -0.08
C THR A 473 0.48 4.12 0.56
N GLY A 474 -0.66 3.66 0.04
CA GLY A 474 -1.31 2.43 0.51
C GLY A 474 -1.94 2.55 1.90
N LEU A 475 -2.50 3.72 2.22
CA LEU A 475 -3.15 3.96 3.51
C LEU A 475 -4.53 3.29 3.66
N ASP A 476 -5.12 2.68 2.63
CA ASP A 476 -6.43 2.00 2.72
C ASP A 476 -6.27 0.48 2.81
N GLU A 477 -7.06 -0.17 3.66
CA GLU A 477 -7.04 -1.62 3.89
C GLU A 477 -7.76 -2.41 2.79
N ALA A 478 -8.61 -1.77 1.98
CA ALA A 478 -9.51 -2.46 1.04
C ALA A 478 -8.85 -2.96 -0.26
N SER A 479 -7.60 -2.60 -0.56
CA SER A 479 -6.93 -2.97 -1.83
C SER A 479 -6.04 -4.22 -1.68
N VAL A 480 -6.55 -5.36 -2.15
CA VAL A 480 -5.86 -6.68 -2.11
C VAL A 480 -4.55 -6.68 -2.89
N GLY A 481 -3.39 -6.77 -2.22
CA GLY A 481 -2.07 -6.81 -2.86
C GLY A 481 -1.32 -5.48 -2.91
N ALA A 482 -1.89 -4.41 -2.34
CA ALA A 482 -1.28 -3.08 -2.40
C ALA A 482 -0.20 -2.98 -1.31
N SER A 483 0.99 -2.51 -1.68
CA SER A 483 2.03 -2.19 -0.70
C SER A 483 1.72 -0.86 -0.02
N ALA A 484 1.84 -0.83 1.30
CA ALA A 484 1.85 0.41 2.06
C ALA A 484 3.31 0.88 2.22
N GLN A 485 3.58 2.16 2.01
CA GLN A 485 4.95 2.68 2.14
C GLN A 485 4.98 4.05 2.80
N LEU A 486 6.06 4.31 3.54
CA LEU A 486 6.42 5.59 4.12
C LEU A 486 7.86 5.90 3.69
N VAL A 487 8.01 6.82 2.74
CA VAL A 487 9.31 7.24 2.20
C VAL A 487 9.55 8.69 2.57
N PHE A 488 10.75 9.00 3.02
CA PHE A 488 11.14 10.35 3.40
C PHE A 488 12.53 10.71 2.88
N ALA A 489 12.72 11.98 2.54
CA ALA A 489 13.98 12.53 2.04
C ALA A 489 14.25 13.91 2.65
N PRO A 490 15.45 14.18 3.17
CA PRO A 490 15.80 15.50 3.69
C PRO A 490 15.91 16.52 2.54
N VAL A 491 15.31 17.69 2.70
CA VAL A 491 15.30 18.77 1.69
C VAL A 491 15.63 20.13 2.32
N SER A 492 16.18 21.04 1.54
CA SER A 492 16.40 22.44 1.94
C SER A 492 15.15 23.29 1.64
N VAL A 493 15.14 24.53 2.16
CA VAL A 493 14.02 25.50 2.12
C VAL A 493 13.35 25.64 0.74
N SER A 494 14.06 25.40 -0.37
CA SER A 494 13.53 25.50 -1.73
C SER A 494 13.32 24.12 -2.36
N VAL A 495 12.10 23.58 -2.30
CA VAL A 495 11.72 22.37 -3.03
C VAL A 495 11.67 22.69 -4.54
N SER A 496 12.53 22.03 -5.32
CA SER A 496 12.57 22.14 -6.79
C SER A 496 12.53 20.76 -7.45
N GLU A 497 12.19 20.71 -8.74
CA GLU A 497 12.06 19.46 -9.51
C GLU A 497 13.37 18.67 -9.58
N ASP A 498 14.52 19.34 -9.58
CA ASP A 498 15.85 18.73 -9.79
C ASP A 498 16.69 18.59 -8.51
N MET A 499 16.13 18.90 -7.33
CA MET A 499 16.84 18.78 -6.05
C MET A 499 17.31 17.33 -5.83
N PRO A 500 18.55 17.06 -5.35
CA PRO A 500 18.98 15.71 -4.98
C PRO A 500 18.12 15.16 -3.82
N LEU A 501 17.57 13.96 -4.00
CA LEU A 501 16.74 13.28 -3.00
C LEU A 501 17.42 12.01 -2.50
N VAL A 502 17.74 11.98 -1.21
CA VAL A 502 18.29 10.79 -0.54
C VAL A 502 17.14 10.10 0.19
N SER A 503 16.46 9.19 -0.53
CA SER A 503 15.21 8.59 -0.07
C SER A 503 15.44 7.43 0.90
N SER A 504 14.79 7.47 2.04
CA SER A 504 14.84 6.49 3.12
C SER A 504 13.43 6.14 3.57
N GLY A 505 13.17 4.93 4.09
CA GLY A 505 11.80 4.61 4.47
C GLY A 505 11.49 3.16 4.78
N PHE A 506 10.19 2.89 4.79
CA PHE A 506 9.56 1.61 5.09
C PHE A 506 8.62 1.22 3.97
N ARG A 507 8.58 -0.07 3.65
CA ARG A 507 7.56 -0.66 2.77
C ARG A 507 7.04 -1.93 3.39
N VAL A 508 5.73 -2.04 3.48
CA VAL A 508 5.05 -3.24 3.94
C VAL A 508 4.25 -3.81 2.78
N VAL A 509 4.58 -5.04 2.37
CA VAL A 509 3.92 -5.73 1.25
C VAL A 509 3.16 -6.94 1.79
N PRO A 510 1.82 -7.02 1.63
CA PRO A 510 1.07 -8.21 2.02
C PRO A 510 1.43 -9.38 1.10
N LEU A 511 1.60 -10.57 1.69
CA LEU A 511 1.89 -11.83 0.98
C LEU A 511 0.62 -12.64 0.75
N ASP A 512 -0.29 -12.66 1.72
CA ASP A 512 -1.51 -13.44 1.62
C ASP A 512 -2.62 -12.60 1.00
N SER A 513 -2.71 -12.60 -0.33
CA SER A 513 -3.96 -12.30 -1.03
C SER A 513 -4.81 -13.57 -1.05
N SER A 514 -5.28 -14.03 0.11
CA SER A 514 -6.21 -15.16 0.13
C SER A 514 -7.41 -14.78 -0.73
N LEU A 515 -7.64 -15.56 -1.79
CA LEU A 515 -8.90 -15.62 -2.48
C LEU A 515 -9.99 -15.87 -1.43
N ALA A 516 -10.63 -14.80 -0.97
CA ALA A 516 -11.81 -14.87 -0.12
C ALA A 516 -13.02 -15.53 -0.84
N ASN A 517 -12.83 -16.06 -2.05
CA ASN A 517 -13.90 -16.39 -2.97
C ASN A 517 -14.13 -17.90 -3.21
N GLU A 518 -13.29 -18.82 -2.71
CA GLU A 518 -13.68 -20.24 -2.73
C GLU A 518 -14.90 -20.49 -1.84
N HIS A 519 -15.03 -19.73 -0.74
CA HIS A 519 -16.17 -19.84 0.18
C HIS A 519 -17.41 -19.05 -0.28
N GLU A 520 -17.27 -18.04 -1.16
CA GLU A 520 -18.42 -17.34 -1.75
C GLU A 520 -19.01 -18.09 -2.97
N MET A 521 -18.16 -18.72 -3.78
CA MET A 521 -18.64 -19.57 -4.89
C MET A 521 -19.35 -20.83 -4.36
N ALA A 522 -18.86 -21.43 -3.28
CA ALA A 522 -19.53 -22.54 -2.60
C ALA A 522 -20.91 -22.12 -2.03
N ARG A 523 -21.00 -20.95 -1.37
CA ARG A 523 -22.27 -20.42 -0.83
C ARG A 523 -23.31 -20.12 -1.91
N THR A 524 -22.89 -19.70 -3.10
CA THR A 524 -23.81 -19.39 -4.21
C THR A 524 -24.36 -20.67 -4.87
N LEU A 525 -23.53 -21.73 -4.95
CA LEU A 525 -23.95 -23.07 -5.39
C LEU A 525 -24.88 -23.74 -4.38
N ASP A 526 -24.63 -23.55 -3.08
CA ASP A 526 -25.42 -24.11 -1.99
C ASP A 526 -26.82 -23.45 -1.92
N LEU A 527 -26.90 -22.12 -2.11
CA LEU A 527 -28.18 -21.40 -2.22
C LEU A 527 -29.02 -21.82 -3.44
N ALA A 528 -28.39 -22.13 -4.58
CA ALA A 528 -29.10 -22.65 -5.74
C ALA A 528 -29.67 -24.05 -5.48
N SER A 529 -28.97 -24.89 -4.70
CA SER A 529 -29.42 -26.23 -4.32
C SER A 529 -30.57 -26.21 -3.29
N VAL A 530 -30.59 -25.21 -2.39
CA VAL A 530 -31.63 -25.02 -1.37
C VAL A 530 -32.94 -24.48 -1.96
N LEU A 531 -32.88 -23.78 -3.09
CA LEU A 531 -34.08 -23.28 -3.79
C LEU A 531 -34.81 -24.35 -4.62
N GLU A 532 -34.16 -25.49 -4.91
CA GLU A 532 -34.78 -26.60 -5.65
C GLU A 532 -35.46 -27.66 -4.74
N SER A 533 -35.26 -27.61 -3.43
CA SER A 533 -35.86 -28.56 -2.48
C SER A 533 -36.70 -27.85 -1.43
N GLY A 534 -38.02 -27.86 -1.64
CA GLY A 534 -38.98 -27.20 -0.75
C GLY A 534 -38.98 -27.77 0.67
N GLY A 535 -38.74 -26.89 1.66
CA GLY A 535 -39.32 -26.96 3.00
C GLY A 535 -38.51 -27.65 4.10
N ARG A 536 -37.73 -26.86 4.87
CA ARG A 536 -37.70 -26.84 6.36
C ARG A 536 -36.71 -25.80 6.87
N ILE A 537 -37.16 -24.92 7.76
CA ILE A 537 -36.31 -23.94 8.47
C ILE A 537 -35.50 -24.70 9.52
N ILE A 538 -34.20 -24.82 9.32
CA ILE A 538 -33.21 -25.21 10.34
C ILE A 538 -32.16 -24.09 10.38
N SER A 539 -31.99 -23.47 11.55
CA SER A 539 -30.98 -22.45 11.83
C SER A 539 -29.57 -23.06 11.75
N PRO A 540 -28.61 -22.44 11.02
CA PRO A 540 -27.28 -23.01 10.88
C PRO A 540 -26.41 -22.72 12.11
N SER A 541 -25.86 -23.78 12.71
CA SER A 541 -24.76 -23.71 13.67
C SER A 541 -23.49 -23.26 12.94
N ALA A 542 -22.81 -22.25 13.48
CA ALA A 542 -21.57 -21.71 12.94
C ALA A 542 -20.40 -22.70 13.12
N ASP A 543 -20.10 -23.48 12.09
CA ASP A 543 -18.80 -24.16 11.98
C ASP A 543 -17.74 -23.16 11.51
N LYS A 544 -16.78 -22.86 12.40
CA LYS A 544 -15.64 -21.96 12.15
C LYS A 544 -14.58 -22.70 11.33
N GLY A 545 -14.43 -22.34 10.06
CA GLY A 545 -13.22 -22.64 9.28
C GLY A 545 -12.00 -21.84 9.79
N PRO A 546 -10.76 -22.32 9.58
CA PRO A 546 -9.55 -21.64 10.06
C PRO A 546 -9.31 -20.35 9.26
N THR A 547 -9.26 -19.21 9.96
CA THR A 547 -8.82 -17.92 9.41
C THR A 547 -7.33 -18.01 9.07
N CYS A 548 -6.96 -17.88 7.79
CA CYS A 548 -5.54 -17.83 7.40
C CYS A 548 -4.85 -16.60 8.03
N PRO A 549 -3.69 -16.75 8.67
CA PRO A 549 -2.95 -15.63 9.24
C PRO A 549 -2.44 -14.71 8.12
N MET A 550 -2.67 -13.40 8.22
CA MET A 550 -2.16 -12.42 7.26
C MET A 550 -0.63 -12.31 7.40
N ARG A 551 0.14 -12.71 6.38
CA ARG A 551 1.59 -12.46 6.35
C ARG A 551 1.90 -11.24 5.50
N SER A 552 2.85 -10.43 5.97
CA SER A 552 3.34 -9.24 5.28
C SER A 552 4.86 -9.19 5.37
N ILE A 553 5.53 -8.52 4.46
CA ILE A 553 6.97 -8.28 4.52
C ILE A 553 7.22 -6.81 4.75
N LEU A 554 7.96 -6.51 5.80
CA LEU A 554 8.50 -5.18 6.05
C LEU A 554 9.91 -5.10 5.47
N THR A 555 10.12 -4.17 4.55
CA THR A 555 11.43 -3.79 4.01
C THR A 555 11.78 -2.40 4.54
N ILE A 556 12.98 -2.25 5.08
CA ILE A 556 13.53 -1.00 5.60
C ILE A 556 14.79 -0.68 4.82
N ALA A 557 14.94 0.57 4.36
CA ALA A 557 16.18 1.05 3.76
C ALA A 557 16.42 2.50 4.18
N PHE A 558 17.58 2.76 4.81
CA PHE A 558 17.99 4.09 5.26
C PHE A 558 19.33 4.47 4.65
N GLN A 559 19.38 5.68 4.10
CA GLN A 559 20.55 6.24 3.44
C GLN A 559 21.17 7.35 4.29
N PHE A 560 22.48 7.29 4.45
CA PHE A 560 23.31 8.18 5.26
C PHE A 560 24.38 8.82 4.37
N PRO A 561 24.22 10.10 3.98
CA PRO A 561 25.29 10.85 3.35
C PRO A 561 26.45 11.00 4.33
N CYS A 562 27.64 10.55 3.95
CA CYS A 562 28.81 10.57 4.82
C CYS A 562 30.12 10.67 4.02
N GLU A 563 31.18 11.09 4.69
CA GLU A 563 32.53 11.12 4.12
C GLU A 563 33.06 9.69 3.97
N ILE A 564 33.75 9.40 2.86
CA ILE A 564 34.28 8.05 2.55
C ILE A 564 35.16 7.52 3.69
N GLN A 565 35.96 8.39 4.31
CA GLN A 565 36.86 8.02 5.41
C GLN A 565 36.12 7.57 6.68
N THR A 566 34.84 7.94 6.82
CA THR A 566 34.01 7.63 7.99
C THR A 566 33.11 6.41 7.78
N PHE A 567 33.15 5.75 6.62
CA PHE A 567 32.22 4.67 6.27
C PHE A 567 32.19 3.54 7.29
N GLU A 568 33.33 3.10 7.84
CA GLU A 568 33.34 2.03 8.85
C GLU A 568 32.62 2.46 10.14
N CYS A 569 32.92 3.66 10.64
CA CYS A 569 32.26 4.24 11.80
C CYS A 569 30.75 4.38 11.57
N VAL A 570 30.35 4.99 10.44
CA VAL A 570 28.94 5.20 10.08
C VAL A 570 28.23 3.86 9.85
N ALA A 571 28.89 2.84 9.30
CA ALA A 571 28.32 1.51 9.13
C ALA A 571 27.95 0.88 10.48
N THR A 572 28.82 0.98 11.49
CA THR A 572 28.53 0.45 12.84
C THR A 572 27.34 1.17 13.49
N LEU A 573 27.28 2.50 13.38
CA LEU A 573 26.16 3.31 13.88
C LEU A 573 24.87 3.00 13.13
N ALA A 574 24.92 2.87 11.81
CA ALA A 574 23.77 2.58 10.95
C ALA A 574 23.18 1.19 11.25
N ARG A 575 24.02 0.15 11.45
CA ARG A 575 23.54 -1.17 11.88
C ARG A 575 22.82 -1.09 13.21
N LYS A 576 23.43 -0.44 14.22
CA LYS A 576 22.82 -0.28 15.54
C LYS A 576 21.49 0.48 15.47
N TYR A 577 21.44 1.54 14.67
CA TYR A 577 20.22 2.32 14.46
C TYR A 577 19.12 1.49 13.81
N VAL A 578 19.41 0.82 12.68
CA VAL A 578 18.43 -0.05 12.01
C VAL A 578 17.94 -1.14 12.95
N ARG A 579 18.81 -1.80 13.71
CA ARG A 579 18.41 -2.82 14.71
C ARG A 579 17.49 -2.25 15.79
N THR A 580 17.76 -1.03 16.26
CA THR A 580 16.90 -0.35 17.25
C THR A 580 15.52 -0.04 16.67
N VAL A 581 15.49 0.46 15.43
CA VAL A 581 14.24 0.73 14.69
C VAL A 581 13.46 -0.58 14.48
N VAL A 582 14.12 -1.64 14.05
CA VAL A 582 13.53 -2.98 13.90
C VAL A 582 12.92 -3.45 15.22
N ALA A 583 13.64 -3.34 16.34
CA ALA A 583 13.13 -3.74 17.65
C ALA A 583 11.90 -2.93 18.08
N SER A 584 11.88 -1.62 17.85
CA SER A 584 10.71 -0.77 18.11
C SER A 584 9.53 -1.14 17.22
N ILE A 585 9.76 -1.37 15.92
CA ILE A 585 8.71 -1.78 15.00
C ILE A 585 8.15 -3.15 15.35
N LEU A 586 8.98 -4.11 15.74
CA LEU A 586 8.51 -5.43 16.18
C LEU A 586 7.64 -5.32 17.44
N ARG A 587 7.96 -4.41 18.37
CA ARG A 587 7.12 -4.13 19.55
C ARG A 587 5.75 -3.61 19.16
N VAL A 588 5.69 -2.66 18.24
CA VAL A 588 4.45 -2.09 17.69
C VAL A 588 3.67 -3.15 16.91
N ALA A 589 4.36 -3.92 16.06
CA ALA A 589 3.79 -5.01 15.29
C ALA A 589 3.14 -6.07 16.19
N MET A 590 3.76 -6.45 17.30
CA MET A 590 3.17 -7.36 18.29
C MET A 590 1.89 -6.78 18.91
N ALA A 591 1.88 -5.49 19.24
CA ALA A 591 0.68 -4.81 19.74
C ALA A 591 -0.45 -4.79 18.69
N LEU A 592 -0.13 -4.43 17.44
CA LEU A 592 -1.10 -4.40 16.34
C LEU A 592 -1.63 -5.79 15.98
N ALA A 593 -0.77 -6.82 15.99
CA ALA A 593 -1.14 -8.20 15.68
C ALA A 593 -2.08 -8.82 16.73
N SER A 594 -1.92 -8.43 18.00
CA SER A 594 -2.78 -8.92 19.09
C SER A 594 -4.26 -8.50 18.93
N ASN A 595 -4.53 -7.42 18.19
CA ASN A 595 -5.86 -6.88 17.97
C ASN A 595 -6.67 -7.63 16.86
N LEU A 596 -6.09 -8.59 16.15
CA LEU A 596 -6.68 -9.20 14.93
C LEU A 596 -6.89 -10.73 14.99
N SER A 597 -6.62 -11.36 16.12
CA SER A 597 -6.99 -12.78 16.33
C SER A 597 -8.52 -12.91 16.55
N PRO A 598 -9.21 -13.90 15.95
CA PRO A 598 -10.63 -14.12 16.24
C PRO A 598 -10.77 -14.53 17.72
N PRO A 599 -11.79 -14.06 18.45
CA PRO A 599 -11.91 -14.31 19.87
C PRO A 599 -12.24 -15.79 20.08
N ALA A 600 -11.23 -16.56 20.48
CA ALA A 600 -11.45 -17.69 21.37
C ALA A 600 -11.80 -17.07 22.73
N ASP A 601 -13.09 -16.80 22.90
CA ASP A 601 -13.71 -16.02 23.97
C ASP A 601 -13.17 -14.58 24.10
N LEU A 602 -14.08 -13.62 24.09
CA LEU A 602 -13.78 -12.20 24.33
C LEU A 602 -13.13 -12.04 25.71
N LYS A 603 -11.81 -12.18 25.79
CA LYS A 603 -10.98 -11.32 26.63
C LYS A 603 -10.75 -10.03 25.85
N GLN A 604 -11.83 -9.27 25.65
CA GLN A 604 -11.71 -7.82 25.80
C GLN A 604 -10.93 -7.64 27.10
N THR A 605 -9.79 -6.97 26.99
CA THR A 605 -9.00 -6.58 28.15
C THR A 605 -9.95 -6.09 29.24
N PRO A 606 -9.83 -6.61 30.46
CA PRO A 606 -10.35 -5.92 31.62
C PRO A 606 -9.89 -4.47 31.49
N GLY A 607 -10.76 -3.50 31.79
CA GLY A 607 -10.33 -2.11 31.89
C GLY A 607 -9.01 -2.02 32.67
N THR A 608 -8.24 -0.95 32.48
CA THR A 608 -7.14 -0.66 33.42
C THR A 608 -7.64 -0.93 34.85
N PRO A 609 -6.83 -1.51 35.75
CA PRO A 609 -7.32 -1.94 37.08
C PRO A 609 -8.05 -0.80 37.81
N GLU A 610 -7.65 0.44 37.54
CA GLU A 610 -8.32 1.69 37.96
C GLU A 610 -9.75 1.85 37.43
N LEU A 611 -10.00 1.52 36.15
CA LEU A 611 -11.31 1.59 35.52
C LEU A 611 -12.27 0.51 36.04
N LEU A 612 -11.76 -0.71 36.28
CA LEU A 612 -12.55 -1.79 36.89
C LEU A 612 -12.98 -1.42 38.31
N ILE A 613 -12.06 -0.83 39.09
CA ILE A 613 -12.35 -0.31 40.43
C ILE A 613 -13.36 0.85 40.34
N LEU A 614 -13.24 1.75 39.36
CA LEU A 614 -14.19 2.84 39.15
C LEU A 614 -15.60 2.31 38.85
N VAL A 615 -15.73 1.34 37.95
CA VAL A 615 -17.02 0.73 37.60
C VAL A 615 -17.64 0.01 38.80
N GLN A 616 -16.84 -0.73 39.57
CA GLN A 616 -17.31 -1.35 40.81
C GLN A 616 -17.82 -0.29 41.80
N ARG A 617 -17.08 0.82 41.97
CA ARG A 617 -17.47 1.94 42.85
C ARG A 617 -18.73 2.66 42.34
N MET A 618 -18.90 2.82 41.03
CA MET A 618 -20.11 3.40 40.43
C MET A 618 -21.35 2.55 40.72
N LEU A 619 -21.23 1.22 40.60
CA LEU A 619 -22.32 0.28 40.89
C LEU A 619 -22.67 0.24 42.39
N GLN A 620 -21.67 0.12 43.26
CA GLN A 620 -21.86 0.12 44.72
C GLN A 620 -22.44 1.44 45.22
N SER A 621 -22.00 2.57 44.67
CA SER A 621 -22.54 3.88 45.02
C SER A 621 -23.98 4.04 44.52
N TYR A 622 -24.31 3.55 43.33
CA TYR A 622 -25.70 3.57 42.84
C TYR A 622 -26.63 2.77 43.77
N GLU A 623 -26.24 1.56 44.15
CA GLU A 623 -26.99 0.73 45.09
C GLU A 623 -27.14 1.40 46.46
N SER A 624 -26.08 2.05 46.95
CA SER A 624 -26.10 2.75 48.24
C SER A 624 -27.06 3.95 48.27
N HIS A 625 -27.18 4.70 47.15
CA HIS A 625 -28.04 5.89 47.09
C HIS A 625 -29.49 5.56 46.74
N PHE A 626 -29.73 4.57 45.88
CA PHE A 626 -31.06 4.25 45.36
C PHE A 626 -31.68 2.97 45.93
N GLY A 627 -30.91 2.14 46.66
CA GLY A 627 -31.36 0.87 47.23
C GLY A 627 -31.72 -0.20 46.19
N ILE A 628 -31.28 -0.02 44.94
CA ILE A 628 -31.59 -0.88 43.80
C ILE A 628 -30.29 -1.15 43.03
N GLU A 629 -30.06 -2.41 42.68
CA GLU A 629 -28.95 -2.79 41.79
C GLU A 629 -29.19 -2.27 40.36
N LEU A 630 -28.22 -1.53 39.82
CA LEU A 630 -28.28 -1.03 38.44
C LEU A 630 -28.26 -2.17 37.41
N LEU A 631 -27.47 -3.21 37.66
CA LEU A 631 -27.32 -4.37 36.80
C LEU A 631 -27.99 -5.58 37.45
N LYS A 632 -28.99 -6.15 36.79
CA LYS A 632 -29.68 -7.36 37.28
C LYS A 632 -28.84 -8.60 36.97
N GLY A 633 -28.09 -9.09 37.95
CA GLY A 633 -27.37 -10.36 37.85
C GLY A 633 -26.22 -10.45 38.84
N HIS A 634 -26.28 -11.42 39.76
CA HIS A 634 -25.16 -11.71 40.67
C HIS A 634 -24.03 -12.41 39.89
N SER A 635 -22.95 -11.68 39.61
CA SER A 635 -21.71 -12.29 39.14
C SER A 635 -20.53 -11.84 40.00
N GLU A 636 -19.73 -12.81 40.46
CA GLU A 636 -18.62 -12.60 41.41
C GLU A 636 -17.37 -11.97 40.77
N SER A 637 -17.36 -11.74 39.45
CA SER A 637 -16.19 -11.24 38.70
C SER A 637 -16.38 -9.80 38.23
N ILE A 638 -15.45 -8.91 38.60
CA ILE A 638 -15.45 -7.49 38.22
C ILE A 638 -15.44 -7.31 36.68
N ASP A 639 -14.80 -8.22 35.94
CA ASP A 639 -14.76 -8.20 34.47
C ASP A 639 -16.14 -8.42 33.84
N THR A 640 -16.98 -9.22 34.48
CA THR A 640 -18.36 -9.47 34.01
C THR A 640 -19.27 -8.28 34.29
N LEU A 641 -19.10 -7.62 35.44
CA LEU A 641 -19.82 -6.38 35.77
C LEU A 641 -19.44 -5.25 34.82
N PHE A 642 -18.15 -5.13 34.47
CA PHE A 642 -17.68 -4.17 33.47
C PHE A 642 -18.35 -4.39 32.11
N LYS A 643 -18.37 -5.63 31.61
CA LYS A 643 -19.04 -5.95 30.33
C LYS A 643 -20.54 -5.64 30.33
N LEU A 644 -21.22 -5.93 31.44
CA LEU A 644 -22.64 -5.62 31.60
C LEU A 644 -22.91 -4.11 31.62
N LEU A 645 -22.07 -3.33 32.30
CA LEU A 645 -22.19 -1.86 32.31
C LEU A 645 -21.84 -1.25 30.94
N TRP A 646 -20.80 -1.77 30.28
CA TRP A 646 -20.32 -1.30 28.99
C TRP A 646 -21.39 -1.41 27.91
N HIS A 647 -22.14 -2.51 27.89
CA HIS A 647 -23.23 -2.77 26.95
C HIS A 647 -24.63 -2.39 27.49
N HIS A 648 -24.70 -1.60 28.57
CA HIS A 648 -25.98 -1.12 29.10
C HIS A 648 -26.64 -0.15 28.10
N PRO A 649 -27.96 -0.26 27.83
CA PRO A 649 -28.63 0.53 26.78
C PRO A 649 -28.74 2.03 27.09
N ASP A 650 -28.78 2.39 28.38
CA ASP A 650 -28.78 3.79 28.80
C ASP A 650 -27.36 4.37 28.79
N ALA A 651 -27.24 5.65 28.43
CA ALA A 651 -25.95 6.33 28.37
C ALA A 651 -25.45 6.66 29.78
N ILE A 652 -24.30 6.10 30.16
CA ILE A 652 -23.70 6.27 31.48
C ILE A 652 -22.35 6.96 31.34
N LEU A 653 -22.18 8.08 32.04
CA LEU A 653 -20.98 8.90 32.05
C LEU A 653 -20.45 9.06 33.48
N CYS A 654 -19.15 9.27 33.65
CA CYS A 654 -18.53 9.59 34.92
C CYS A 654 -17.56 10.75 34.74
N CYS A 655 -17.61 11.74 35.64
CA CYS A 655 -16.73 12.90 35.61
C CYS A 655 -16.12 13.19 37.00
N ILE A 656 -15.00 13.92 36.98
CA ILE A 656 -14.39 14.49 38.17
C ILE A 656 -14.73 15.98 38.19
N VAL A 657 -15.30 16.44 39.31
CA VAL A 657 -15.64 17.84 39.53
C VAL A 657 -14.37 18.58 39.96
N LYS A 658 -13.85 19.41 39.05
CA LYS A 658 -12.79 20.40 39.32
C LYS A 658 -13.35 21.79 38.99
N ALA A 659 -12.48 22.79 38.75
CA ALA A 659 -12.91 24.10 38.24
C ALA A 659 -13.74 24.01 36.93
N SER A 660 -13.51 22.96 36.14
CA SER A 660 -14.35 22.52 35.02
C SER A 660 -14.54 20.99 35.11
N PRO A 661 -15.74 20.44 34.85
CA PRO A 661 -15.98 19.00 34.93
C PRO A 661 -15.20 18.25 33.84
N GLU A 662 -14.44 17.24 34.23
CA GLU A 662 -13.62 16.42 33.32
C GLU A 662 -14.21 15.01 33.22
N LEU A 663 -14.60 14.58 32.01
CA LEU A 663 -15.16 13.25 31.77
C LEU A 663 -14.04 12.20 31.78
N ILE A 664 -14.17 11.20 32.65
CA ILE A 664 -13.18 10.14 32.84
C ILE A 664 -13.66 8.76 32.38
N PHE A 665 -14.97 8.57 32.22
CA PHE A 665 -15.54 7.31 31.71
C PHE A 665 -16.88 7.54 31.01
N ALA A 666 -17.14 6.75 29.97
CA ALA A 666 -18.43 6.64 29.29
C ALA A 666 -18.63 5.19 28.85
N ASN A 667 -19.84 4.64 28.99
CA ASN A 667 -20.17 3.34 28.40
C ASN A 667 -20.41 3.49 26.88
N GLN A 668 -20.65 2.37 26.18
CA GLN A 668 -20.83 2.39 24.72
C GLN A 668 -21.96 3.34 24.29
N SER A 669 -23.12 3.27 24.96
CA SER A 669 -24.24 4.18 24.68
C SER A 669 -23.95 5.64 25.02
N GLY A 670 -23.09 5.92 26.01
CA GLY A 670 -22.64 7.28 26.33
C GLY A 670 -21.68 7.85 25.27
N LEU A 671 -20.78 7.02 24.75
CA LEU A 671 -19.91 7.39 23.63
C LEU A 671 -20.72 7.65 22.35
N ASP A 672 -21.69 6.78 22.08
CA ASP A 672 -22.61 6.94 20.94
C ASP A 672 -23.44 8.23 21.08
N MET A 673 -23.99 8.52 22.27
CA MET A 673 -24.76 9.74 22.54
C MET A 673 -23.93 11.02 22.36
N LEU A 674 -22.63 10.97 22.70
CA LEU A 674 -21.70 12.10 22.55
C LEU A 674 -21.02 12.15 21.18
N GLU A 675 -21.22 11.14 20.31
CA GLU A 675 -20.52 10.94 19.04
C GLU A 675 -18.99 11.11 19.19
N THR A 676 -18.41 10.47 20.21
CA THR A 676 -16.98 10.58 20.58
C THR A 676 -16.35 9.23 20.89
N SER A 677 -15.02 9.16 20.91
CA SER A 677 -14.27 7.96 21.28
C SER A 677 -13.75 8.03 22.72
N SER A 678 -13.45 6.89 23.34
CA SER A 678 -12.90 6.86 24.71
C SER A 678 -11.59 7.63 24.87
N ASN A 679 -10.81 7.80 23.79
CA ASN A 679 -9.53 8.53 23.80
C ASN A 679 -9.72 10.04 23.74
N GLU A 680 -10.86 10.52 23.25
CA GLU A 680 -11.19 11.94 23.10
C GLU A 680 -12.09 12.45 24.23
N LEU A 681 -12.47 11.58 25.17
CA LEU A 681 -13.40 11.92 26.24
C LEU A 681 -12.87 13.04 27.15
N GLN A 682 -11.56 13.04 27.43
CA GLN A 682 -10.91 14.04 28.29
C GLN A 682 -10.69 15.40 27.59
N THR A 683 -10.76 15.45 26.25
CA THR A 683 -10.57 16.70 25.49
C THR A 683 -11.87 17.46 25.26
N LEU A 684 -13.01 16.87 25.64
CA LEU A 684 -14.33 17.47 25.53
C LEU A 684 -14.58 18.53 26.61
N ASP A 685 -15.05 19.69 26.18
CA ASP A 685 -15.51 20.76 27.07
C ASP A 685 -16.95 20.49 27.50
N TRP A 686 -17.13 20.06 28.75
CA TRP A 686 -18.45 19.76 29.34
C TRP A 686 -19.46 20.91 29.17
N GLN A 687 -19.00 22.17 29.22
CA GLN A 687 -19.90 23.32 29.08
C GLN A 687 -20.49 23.41 27.67
N LYS A 688 -19.76 22.97 26.65
CA LYS A 688 -20.25 22.95 25.25
C LYS A 688 -21.30 21.88 25.00
N MET A 689 -21.40 20.88 25.87
CA MET A 689 -22.36 19.77 25.77
C MET A 689 -23.72 20.08 26.41
N LEU A 690 -23.80 21.15 27.20
CA LEU A 690 -25.03 21.63 27.85
C LEU A 690 -25.70 22.73 27.01
N ASP A 691 -27.04 22.67 26.95
CA ASP A 691 -27.85 23.77 26.39
C ASP A 691 -27.82 25.00 27.32
N GLU A 692 -28.14 26.18 26.80
CA GLU A 692 -28.15 27.47 27.51
C GLU A 692 -29.03 27.47 28.78
N ASN A 693 -30.11 26.69 28.77
CA ASN A 693 -30.97 26.51 29.94
C ASN A 693 -30.37 25.56 30.99
N GLU A 694 -29.67 24.52 30.55
CA GLU A 694 -29.03 23.54 31.44
C GLU A 694 -27.75 24.09 32.07
N ARG A 695 -27.01 24.97 31.36
CA ARG A 695 -25.87 25.69 31.95
C ARG A 695 -26.24 26.50 33.19
N LYS A 696 -27.48 26.99 33.26
CA LYS A 696 -27.99 27.78 34.39
C LYS A 696 -28.46 26.92 35.56
N SER A 697 -29.01 25.73 35.29
CA SER A 697 -29.44 24.79 36.32
C SER A 697 -28.31 23.88 36.82
N PHE A 698 -27.24 23.74 36.04
CA PHE A 698 -26.11 22.85 36.35
C PHE A 698 -25.48 23.13 37.72
N CYS A 699 -25.27 24.40 38.10
CA CYS A 699 -24.70 24.73 39.42
C CYS A 699 -25.62 24.30 40.57
N THR A 700 -26.94 24.47 40.43
CA THR A 700 -27.90 24.04 41.45
C THR A 700 -28.04 22.52 41.53
N GLU A 701 -27.97 21.84 40.38
CA GLU A 701 -27.98 20.36 40.31
C GLU A 701 -26.71 19.77 40.92
N LEU A 702 -25.55 20.39 40.64
CA LEU A 702 -24.27 19.98 41.21
C LEU A 702 -24.25 20.14 42.73
N ASP A 703 -24.73 21.28 43.24
CA ASP A 703 -24.86 21.50 44.69
C ASP A 703 -25.81 20.49 45.34
N GLU A 704 -26.91 20.13 44.67
CA GLU A 704 -27.84 19.11 45.16
C GLU A 704 -27.20 17.72 45.22
N VAL A 705 -26.47 17.30 44.18
CA VAL A 705 -25.77 16.01 44.17
C VAL A 705 -24.65 15.98 45.22
N LEU A 706 -23.91 17.08 45.40
CA LEU A 706 -22.83 17.15 46.39
C LEU A 706 -23.35 17.12 47.83
N GLN A 707 -24.51 17.71 48.11
CA GLN A 707 -25.13 17.75 49.44
C GLN A 707 -25.96 16.51 49.77
N ARG A 708 -26.77 16.00 48.83
CA ARG A 708 -27.71 14.87 49.04
C ARG A 708 -27.16 13.53 48.57
N GLY A 709 -26.07 13.52 47.81
CA GLY A 709 -25.45 12.33 47.22
C GLY A 709 -26.05 11.92 45.86
N PHE A 710 -27.22 12.44 45.49
CA PHE A 710 -27.86 12.19 44.19
C PHE A 710 -28.85 13.30 43.80
N ALA A 711 -29.17 13.39 42.50
CA ALA A 711 -30.22 14.25 41.96
C ALA A 711 -30.90 13.59 40.74
N TYR A 712 -32.17 13.97 40.52
CA TYR A 712 -32.93 13.56 39.35
C TYR A 712 -32.97 14.69 38.33
N LEU A 713 -32.56 14.39 37.10
CA LEU A 713 -32.58 15.34 36.01
C LEU A 713 -33.90 15.18 35.24
N PRO A 714 -34.64 16.27 35.00
CA PRO A 714 -35.83 16.22 34.15
C PRO A 714 -35.43 15.91 32.70
N ARG A 715 -36.43 15.69 31.84
CA ARG A 715 -36.22 15.54 30.40
C ARG A 715 -35.37 16.71 29.87
N GLY A 716 -34.28 16.41 29.18
CA GLY A 716 -33.32 17.41 28.71
C GLY A 716 -32.67 17.04 27.39
N VAL A 717 -31.62 17.78 27.04
CA VAL A 717 -30.85 17.61 25.80
C VAL A 717 -29.35 17.55 26.07
N ARG A 718 -28.59 16.91 25.20
CA ARG A 718 -27.13 16.93 25.19
C ARG A 718 -26.66 17.23 23.79
N ILE A 719 -25.70 18.13 23.66
CA ILE A 719 -25.08 18.43 22.37
C ILE A 719 -23.88 17.48 22.24
N SER A 720 -23.80 16.75 21.13
CA SER A 720 -22.69 15.85 20.82
C SER A 720 -21.43 16.62 20.39
N ALA A 721 -20.30 15.93 20.29
CA ALA A 721 -19.05 16.49 19.79
C ALA A 721 -19.16 17.05 18.35
N THR A 722 -20.06 16.48 17.53
CA THR A 722 -20.31 16.96 16.16
C THR A 722 -21.34 18.10 16.10
N GLY A 723 -21.91 18.49 17.24
CA GLY A 723 -22.92 19.54 17.36
C GLY A 723 -24.37 19.06 17.17
N ARG A 724 -24.61 17.74 17.14
CA ARG A 724 -25.94 17.15 17.02
C ARG A 724 -26.63 17.08 18.39
N VAL A 725 -27.93 17.34 18.44
CA VAL A 725 -28.70 17.36 19.69
C VAL A 725 -29.27 15.96 19.97
N ALA A 726 -28.90 15.36 21.09
CA ALA A 726 -29.51 14.14 21.64
C ALA A 726 -30.51 14.52 22.74
N THR A 727 -31.74 14.01 22.67
CA THR A 727 -32.76 14.19 23.72
C THR A 727 -32.78 12.98 24.64
N PHE A 728 -33.06 13.16 25.94
CA PHE A 728 -33.24 12.06 26.90
C PHE A 728 -34.51 12.23 27.72
N GLU A 729 -35.23 11.14 28.03
CA GLU A 729 -36.50 11.22 28.78
C GLU A 729 -36.28 11.56 30.26
N ARG A 730 -35.27 10.98 30.88
CA ARG A 730 -34.95 11.12 32.31
C ARG A 730 -33.45 11.01 32.51
N GLY A 731 -32.89 11.78 33.43
CA GLY A 731 -31.50 11.61 33.86
C GLY A 731 -31.40 11.38 35.36
N VAL A 732 -30.32 10.74 35.78
CA VAL A 732 -29.98 10.54 37.19
C VAL A 732 -28.51 10.86 37.37
N ALA A 733 -28.18 11.66 38.38
CA ALA A 733 -26.82 11.96 38.77
C ALA A 733 -26.59 11.47 40.21
N TRP A 734 -25.44 10.85 40.49
CA TRP A 734 -25.09 10.42 41.84
C TRP A 734 -23.60 10.53 42.10
N LYS A 735 -23.26 10.62 43.39
CA LYS A 735 -21.89 10.71 43.87
C LYS A 735 -21.24 9.33 43.93
N VAL A 736 -20.07 9.20 43.33
CA VAL A 736 -19.29 7.96 43.32
C VAL A 736 -18.34 7.95 44.52
N HIS A 737 -18.41 6.91 45.34
CA HIS A 737 -17.49 6.72 46.47
C HIS A 737 -16.09 6.37 45.95
N SER A 738 -15.20 7.37 45.84
CA SER A 738 -13.82 7.20 45.39
C SER A 738 -12.83 7.96 46.30
N GLU A 739 -11.56 7.57 46.27
CA GLU A 739 -10.44 8.29 46.93
C GLU A 739 -10.09 9.60 46.19
N MET A 740 -10.57 9.76 44.96
CA MET A 740 -10.44 10.97 44.16
C MET A 740 -11.43 12.04 44.63
N PRO A 741 -11.05 13.33 44.66
CA PRO A 741 -11.95 14.41 45.06
C PRO A 741 -13.14 14.52 44.08
N GLU A 742 -14.36 14.51 44.64
CA GLU A 742 -15.65 14.83 44.00
C GLU A 742 -15.91 14.18 42.61
N CYS A 743 -16.01 12.84 42.59
CA CYS A 743 -16.39 12.06 41.41
C CYS A 743 -17.92 11.87 41.31
N LEU A 744 -18.51 12.16 40.14
CA LEU A 744 -19.94 12.06 39.87
C LEU A 744 -20.23 11.19 38.66
N ALA A 745 -21.29 10.39 38.75
CA ALA A 745 -21.80 9.59 37.65
C ALA A 745 -23.17 10.10 37.19
N TYR A 746 -23.41 10.03 35.88
CA TYR A 746 -24.64 10.42 35.22
C TYR A 746 -25.17 9.25 34.39
N MET A 747 -26.48 9.04 34.43
CA MET A 747 -27.18 8.08 33.57
C MET A 747 -28.34 8.78 32.86
N PHE A 748 -28.36 8.70 31.53
CA PHE A 748 -29.40 9.25 30.68
C PHE A 748 -30.22 8.13 30.06
N VAL A 749 -31.48 8.08 30.45
CA VAL A 749 -32.40 6.98 30.14
C VAL A 749 -33.18 7.30 28.87
N LYS A 750 -33.24 6.32 27.95
CA LYS A 750 -33.93 6.43 26.65
C LYS A 750 -33.55 7.70 25.88
N TRP A 751 -32.29 7.78 25.51
CA TRP A 751 -31.78 8.87 24.69
C TRP A 751 -31.95 8.58 23.20
N SER A 752 -32.10 9.62 22.37
CA SER A 752 -32.15 9.52 20.91
C SER A 752 -31.72 10.83 20.23
N PHE A 753 -31.18 10.73 19.02
CA PHE A 753 -30.83 11.87 18.15
C PHE A 753 -32.02 12.50 17.43
#